data_AF-A0AB73BGU9-F1
#
_entry.id   AF-A0AB73BGU9-F1
#
_cell.length_a   1.000
_cell.length_b   1.000
_cell.length_c   1.000
_cell.angle_alpha   90.00
_cell.angle_beta   90.00
_cell.angle_gamma   90.00
#
_symmetry.space_group_name_H-M   'P 1'
#
loop_
_entity.id
_entity.type
_entity.pdbx_description
1 polymer ?
#
loop_
_entity_poly.entity_id
_entity_poly.type
_entity_poly.pdbx_seq_one_letter_code
_entity_poly.pdbx_strand_id
1 'polypeptide(L)'
;MKLQTRFCRLLMLLSAITTWNNHASEAVTPDKESNNSYQTEAWFSFSAQACHGGDGQALKINNGSIIANQSTSELSCSITRIDHTLVYSIQWAGDDFDHDGINDTLSFDVNVEGFSGSTFTNSSTNGETSITRLGTSDEVNVWINPDNTEQSVWDIANDSSEGQGEGQSLRVTISNLEVKVDDYQAHFNGFYYVRLLETNGGYAHQHILGKGTGLNTQSFNTPTSDIHFDTVDEFVITGAGDAFDSRSWGVAEMQFSLSINNPTSTPVWEASDLSLHGTGPTYSEVYPAEKKSRQALFPNFSWDTVPRWLAVRNHAPYTDEQIASIADHYQLVMLEKANKAGFNSVDEGIKDTAARLKQLNPNIKTLFYWNTQIHYTGYSSDNNYEENKLSWSKLLENSELYLFKDLYYWYDENNKELRDWWVNFPVEVASDDNIDGVFIDKMPKAAVDTLFVNKEPVSDYVRMISQLWESLPEDKILIGNNLRGERHNASRAFMEILDGSYLERWDYTLDYDFPSQTTADAISLSMQLMREALAQGKIINFQTTPDTDEPVPDTYEEKQKYMAKHVDFPLAIFLIIAEENAFFSYQLGVNATPSAENIWDTSYIPEFNRPLGAPLGAPVKNNYIFTRSYEYVDVWVDVKSQKAVLTWRNAL
;
A
#
# COMPACT_ATOMS: atom_id res chain seq x y z
N MET A 1 -57.23 55.38 23.23
CA MET A 1 -58.04 54.21 22.91
C MET A 1 -57.21 53.31 22.01
N LYS A 2 -56.95 52.07 22.47
CA LYS A 2 -56.57 50.83 21.76
C LYS A 2 -56.61 50.91 20.21
N LEU A 3 -55.77 50.26 19.40
CA LEU A 3 -54.66 49.30 19.52
C LEU A 3 -54.14 49.08 18.06
N GLN A 4 -52.86 48.70 17.90
CA GLN A 4 -52.33 47.73 16.91
C GLN A 4 -52.45 48.00 15.37
N THR A 5 -51.44 47.85 14.50
CA THR A 5 -50.11 47.22 14.57
C THR A 5 -49.11 47.82 13.54
N ARG A 6 -47.86 47.86 14.00
CA ARG A 6 -46.51 48.16 13.44
C ARG A 6 -46.21 47.65 12.01
N PHE A 7 -45.56 48.44 11.12
CA PHE A 7 -44.10 48.80 11.01
C PHE A 7 -43.22 47.61 10.54
N CYS A 8 -42.25 47.70 9.63
CA CYS A 8 -41.75 48.80 8.79
C CYS A 8 -40.75 48.30 7.73
N ARG A 9 -40.75 48.98 6.58
CA ARG A 9 -39.68 49.24 5.60
C ARG A 9 -38.22 49.02 6.06
N LEU A 10 -37.44 48.34 5.21
CA LEU A 10 -36.17 48.85 4.68
C LEU A 10 -35.87 48.15 3.35
N LEU A 11 -36.08 48.84 2.23
CA LEU A 11 -35.79 48.36 0.88
C LEU A 11 -35.20 49.55 0.10
N MET A 12 -33.88 49.62 0.01
CA MET A 12 -33.14 50.46 -0.95
C MET A 12 -31.65 50.12 -0.86
N LEU A 13 -31.09 49.64 -1.99
CA LEU A 13 -29.70 49.80 -2.48
C LEU A 13 -29.14 48.52 -3.14
N LEU A 14 -29.39 48.40 -4.45
CA LEU A 14 -28.55 47.79 -5.49
C LEU A 14 -28.84 48.65 -6.74
N SER A 15 -27.92 49.05 -7.61
CA SER A 15 -26.58 48.57 -7.94
C SER A 15 -25.95 49.61 -8.87
N ALA A 16 -24.67 49.97 -8.67
CA ALA A 16 -23.79 50.47 -9.73
C ALA A 16 -22.32 50.55 -9.24
N ILE A 17 -21.40 50.10 -10.10
CA ILE A 17 -19.98 50.50 -10.23
C ILE A 17 -18.90 49.59 -9.58
N THR A 18 -18.53 48.59 -10.39
CA THR A 18 -17.18 48.22 -10.92
C THR A 18 -16.00 47.82 -10.01
N THR A 19 -15.55 46.59 -10.30
CA THR A 19 -14.17 46.11 -10.57
C THR A 19 -13.11 46.34 -9.51
N TRP A 20 -12.64 45.27 -8.87
CA TRP A 20 -11.23 45.05 -8.54
C TRP A 20 -10.96 43.54 -8.61
N ASN A 21 -9.87 43.18 -9.30
CA ASN A 21 -9.51 41.83 -9.75
C ASN A 21 -9.24 40.86 -8.59
N ASN A 22 -9.89 39.71 -8.62
CA ASN A 22 -9.43 38.50 -7.93
C ASN A 22 -8.84 37.54 -8.98
N HIS A 23 -7.54 37.30 -8.90
CA HIS A 23 -6.97 36.04 -9.36
C HIS A 23 -7.36 34.97 -8.35
N ALA A 24 -8.57 34.43 -8.50
CA ALA A 24 -8.89 33.12 -7.98
C ALA A 24 -8.33 32.12 -8.99
N SER A 25 -7.49 31.19 -8.53
CA SER A 25 -7.18 29.99 -9.27
C SER A 25 -8.49 29.28 -9.56
N GLU A 26 -8.91 29.32 -10.82
CA GLU A 26 -9.97 28.47 -11.32
C GLU A 26 -9.54 27.03 -11.04
N ALA A 27 -10.37 26.32 -10.27
CA ALA A 27 -10.35 24.88 -10.29
C ALA A 27 -10.48 24.48 -11.76
N VAL A 28 -9.45 23.82 -12.27
CA VAL A 28 -9.43 23.25 -13.62
C VAL A 28 -10.66 22.37 -13.72
N THR A 29 -11.69 22.88 -14.39
CA THR A 29 -12.67 22.02 -15.03
C THR A 29 -11.88 21.14 -15.99
N PRO A 30 -12.04 19.81 -15.98
CA PRO A 30 -11.32 18.96 -16.92
C PRO A 30 -11.60 19.49 -18.31
N ASP A 31 -10.53 19.85 -19.03
CA ASP A 31 -10.64 20.17 -20.44
C ASP A 31 -11.37 19.01 -21.11
N LYS A 32 -12.42 19.36 -21.83
CA LYS A 32 -13.31 18.42 -22.52
C LYS A 32 -12.65 17.95 -23.83
N GLU A 33 -11.37 17.60 -23.77
CA GLU A 33 -10.55 17.22 -24.93
C GLU A 33 -9.21 16.51 -24.57
N SER A 34 -9.12 15.84 -23.42
CA SER A 34 -8.05 14.85 -23.20
C SER A 34 -8.60 13.44 -23.37
N ASN A 35 -8.21 12.74 -24.44
CA ASN A 35 -8.36 11.29 -24.58
C ASN A 35 -7.47 10.60 -23.52
N ASN A 36 -7.91 10.60 -22.27
CA ASN A 36 -7.31 9.83 -21.19
C ASN A 36 -8.06 8.48 -21.13
N SER A 37 -7.33 7.38 -20.97
CA SER A 37 -7.92 6.09 -20.62
C SER A 37 -7.26 5.52 -19.39
N TYR A 38 -7.96 4.58 -18.79
CA TYR A 38 -7.44 3.74 -17.72
C TYR A 38 -6.53 2.66 -18.30
N GLN A 39 -5.54 2.26 -17.53
CA GLN A 39 -4.73 1.09 -17.80
C GLN A 39 -5.02 0.10 -16.68
N THR A 40 -5.49 -1.08 -17.03
CA THR A 40 -5.71 -2.16 -16.07
C THR A 40 -4.65 -3.23 -16.28
N GLU A 41 -4.18 -3.85 -15.19
CA GLU A 41 -3.39 -5.06 -15.26
C GLU A 41 -4.16 -6.23 -14.65
N ALA A 42 -4.12 -7.37 -15.34
CA ALA A 42 -4.70 -8.63 -14.90
C ALA A 42 -3.58 -9.67 -14.75
N TRP A 43 -3.39 -10.17 -13.54
CA TRP A 43 -2.40 -11.20 -13.21
C TRP A 43 -3.06 -12.56 -13.11
N PHE A 44 -2.47 -13.56 -13.75
CA PHE A 44 -3.00 -14.91 -13.83
C PHE A 44 -2.05 -15.91 -13.21
N SER A 45 -2.60 -16.87 -12.44
CA SER A 45 -1.92 -18.08 -12.00
C SER A 45 -2.63 -19.24 -12.66
N PHE A 46 -1.86 -20.11 -13.27
CA PHE A 46 -2.35 -21.14 -14.17
C PHE A 46 -1.59 -22.45 -13.90
N SER A 47 -2.31 -23.52 -13.59
CA SER A 47 -1.75 -24.84 -13.29
C SER A 47 -2.24 -25.91 -14.25
N ALA A 48 -1.58 -27.07 -14.25
CA ALA A 48 -1.91 -28.18 -15.15
C ALA A 48 -3.35 -28.71 -14.96
N GLN A 49 -3.92 -28.52 -13.77
CA GLN A 49 -5.29 -28.92 -13.45
C GLN A 49 -6.35 -27.91 -13.91
N ALA A 50 -5.95 -26.77 -14.47
CA ALA A 50 -6.88 -25.75 -14.92
C ALA A 50 -7.94 -26.39 -15.83
N CYS A 51 -9.22 -26.07 -15.58
CA CYS A 51 -10.33 -26.42 -16.48
C CYS A 51 -10.71 -27.93 -16.44
N HIS A 52 -10.16 -28.69 -15.48
CA HIS A 52 -10.50 -30.09 -15.21
C HIS A 52 -11.51 -30.30 -14.05
N GLY A 53 -12.16 -29.24 -13.54
CA GLY A 53 -13.28 -29.35 -12.59
C GLY A 53 -12.92 -29.61 -11.12
N GLY A 54 -11.79 -29.07 -10.64
CA GLY A 54 -11.30 -29.20 -9.25
C GLY A 54 -11.85 -28.16 -8.25
N ASP A 55 -11.08 -27.88 -7.19
CA ASP A 55 -11.39 -26.92 -6.11
C ASP A 55 -11.40 -25.43 -6.51
N GLY A 56 -11.27 -25.16 -7.81
CA GLY A 56 -11.23 -23.83 -8.39
C GLY A 56 -9.87 -23.14 -8.33
N GLN A 57 -8.86 -23.69 -7.64
CA GLN A 57 -7.57 -23.00 -7.41
C GLN A 57 -6.59 -23.08 -8.58
N ALA A 58 -6.89 -23.90 -9.59
CA ALA A 58 -6.00 -24.19 -10.72
C ALA A 58 -5.89 -23.06 -11.75
N LEU A 59 -6.82 -22.10 -11.74
CA LEU A 59 -6.73 -20.85 -12.48
C LEU A 59 -7.26 -19.72 -11.60
N LYS A 60 -6.46 -18.69 -11.43
CA LYS A 60 -6.80 -17.49 -10.65
C LYS A 60 -6.52 -16.25 -11.49
N ILE A 61 -7.30 -15.22 -11.25
CA ILE A 61 -7.06 -13.88 -11.75
C ILE A 61 -7.04 -12.92 -10.56
N ASN A 62 -6.07 -12.01 -10.54
CA ASN A 62 -6.16 -10.76 -9.80
C ASN A 62 -6.24 -9.63 -10.82
N ASN A 63 -7.19 -8.72 -10.69
CA ASN A 63 -7.33 -7.51 -11.51
C ASN A 63 -7.10 -6.22 -10.68
N GLY A 64 -6.53 -6.37 -9.48
CA GLY A 64 -6.36 -5.32 -8.49
C GLY A 64 -7.62 -4.96 -7.70
N SER A 65 -8.80 -5.45 -8.11
CA SER A 65 -10.08 -5.22 -7.43
C SER A 65 -10.66 -6.47 -6.77
N ILE A 66 -10.42 -7.65 -7.34
CA ILE A 66 -10.83 -8.97 -6.84
C ILE A 66 -9.78 -10.03 -7.18
N ILE A 67 -9.56 -10.97 -6.26
CA ILE A 67 -8.94 -12.25 -6.59
C ILE A 67 -10.07 -13.24 -6.87
N ALA A 68 -10.24 -13.59 -8.14
CA ALA A 68 -11.23 -14.56 -8.60
C ALA A 68 -10.56 -15.87 -9.05
N ASN A 69 -11.34 -16.94 -9.11
CA ASN A 69 -10.86 -18.28 -9.46
C ASN A 69 -11.96 -19.04 -10.24
N GLN A 70 -11.72 -20.28 -10.69
CA GLN A 70 -12.67 -20.99 -11.58
C GLN A 70 -14.06 -21.27 -10.96
N SER A 71 -14.23 -21.05 -9.64
CA SER A 71 -15.54 -21.13 -8.99
C SER A 71 -16.39 -19.86 -9.14
N THR A 72 -15.80 -18.75 -9.61
CA THR A 72 -16.51 -17.50 -9.89
C THR A 72 -17.22 -17.55 -11.25
N SER A 73 -18.39 -16.89 -11.36
CA SER A 73 -19.19 -16.91 -12.59
C SER A 73 -18.55 -16.16 -13.75
N GLU A 74 -17.66 -15.23 -13.44
CA GLU A 74 -17.03 -14.30 -14.37
C GLU A 74 -15.80 -14.91 -15.05
N LEU A 75 -15.22 -15.98 -14.48
CA LEU A 75 -14.06 -16.67 -15.01
C LEU A 75 -14.44 -18.04 -15.58
N SER A 76 -14.33 -18.19 -16.89
CA SER A 76 -14.57 -19.46 -17.57
C SER A 76 -13.31 -19.99 -18.25
N CYS A 77 -13.21 -21.31 -18.33
CA CYS A 77 -12.14 -21.96 -19.06
C CYS A 77 -12.58 -23.28 -19.69
N SER A 78 -12.05 -23.59 -20.86
CA SER A 78 -12.14 -24.90 -21.50
C SER A 78 -10.77 -25.36 -21.99
N ILE A 79 -10.55 -26.67 -22.01
CA ILE A 79 -9.34 -27.29 -22.54
C ILE A 79 -9.67 -28.13 -23.77
N THR A 80 -8.88 -27.98 -24.84
CA THR A 80 -8.95 -28.82 -26.04
C THR A 80 -7.55 -29.26 -26.45
N ARG A 81 -7.46 -30.38 -27.18
CA ARG A 81 -6.21 -30.81 -27.81
C ARG A 81 -6.29 -30.56 -29.31
N ILE A 82 -5.32 -29.83 -29.84
CA ILE A 82 -5.15 -29.59 -31.27
C ILE A 82 -3.77 -30.15 -31.65
N ASP A 83 -3.77 -31.23 -32.43
CA ASP A 83 -2.58 -32.06 -32.67
C ASP A 83 -1.94 -32.53 -31.36
N HIS A 84 -0.70 -32.13 -31.06
CA HIS A 84 -0.02 -32.45 -29.79
C HIS A 84 -0.08 -31.32 -28.75
N THR A 85 -0.76 -30.21 -29.07
CA THR A 85 -0.84 -29.01 -28.23
C THR A 85 -2.07 -29.08 -27.34
N LEU A 86 -1.90 -28.78 -26.05
CA LEU A 86 -3.01 -28.48 -25.15
C LEU A 86 -3.33 -26.99 -25.24
N VAL A 87 -4.57 -26.66 -25.60
CA VAL A 87 -5.06 -25.29 -25.74
C VAL A 87 -6.10 -25.04 -24.67
N TYR A 88 -5.79 -24.10 -23.77
CA TYR A 88 -6.67 -23.66 -22.71
C TYR A 88 -7.28 -22.32 -23.09
N SER A 89 -8.56 -22.32 -23.44
CA SER A 89 -9.31 -21.11 -23.79
C SER A 89 -9.93 -20.50 -22.55
N ILE A 90 -9.48 -19.31 -22.18
CA ILE A 90 -9.85 -18.60 -20.96
C ILE A 90 -10.65 -17.35 -21.33
N GLN A 91 -11.71 -17.08 -20.58
CA GLN A 91 -12.49 -15.85 -20.67
C GLN A 91 -12.75 -15.29 -19.28
N TRP A 92 -12.50 -14.00 -19.12
CA TRP A 92 -12.79 -13.20 -17.94
C TRP A 92 -13.82 -12.11 -18.28
N ALA A 93 -14.86 -11.99 -17.45
CA ALA A 93 -15.96 -11.04 -17.64
C ALA A 93 -16.32 -10.25 -16.37
N GLY A 94 -15.33 -10.02 -15.50
CA GLY A 94 -15.52 -9.40 -14.19
C GLY A 94 -15.03 -7.97 -14.05
N ASP A 95 -14.50 -7.36 -15.12
CA ASP A 95 -13.98 -5.98 -15.14
C ASP A 95 -14.75 -5.08 -16.10
N ASP A 96 -14.83 -3.81 -15.77
CA ASP A 96 -15.31 -2.70 -16.59
C ASP A 96 -14.09 -1.84 -16.95
N PHE A 97 -13.50 -2.07 -18.13
CA PHE A 97 -12.21 -1.49 -18.53
C PHE A 97 -12.32 -0.04 -19.03
N ASP A 98 -13.50 0.35 -19.51
CA ASP A 98 -13.80 1.70 -19.97
C ASP A 98 -14.61 2.55 -18.98
N HIS A 99 -14.98 1.95 -17.84
CA HIS A 99 -15.72 2.57 -16.74
C HIS A 99 -17.12 3.06 -17.17
N ASP A 100 -17.77 2.40 -18.12
CA ASP A 100 -19.13 2.73 -18.57
C ASP A 100 -20.24 2.19 -17.65
N GLY A 101 -19.85 1.40 -16.64
CA GLY A 101 -20.72 0.74 -15.67
C GLY A 101 -21.18 -0.66 -16.10
N ILE A 102 -20.62 -1.23 -17.17
CA ILE A 102 -20.91 -2.56 -17.70
C ILE A 102 -19.61 -3.37 -17.74
N ASN A 103 -19.65 -4.59 -17.21
CA ASN A 103 -18.50 -5.48 -17.33
C ASN A 103 -18.24 -5.89 -18.77
N ASP A 104 -16.98 -5.83 -19.15
CA ASP A 104 -16.40 -6.19 -20.42
C ASP A 104 -15.89 -7.63 -20.44
N THR A 105 -15.31 -8.06 -21.56
CA THR A 105 -14.73 -9.40 -21.70
C THR A 105 -13.29 -9.35 -22.18
N LEU A 106 -12.42 -10.07 -21.47
CA LEU A 106 -11.07 -10.43 -21.88
C LEU A 106 -11.03 -11.93 -22.22
N SER A 107 -10.48 -12.30 -23.37
CA SER A 107 -10.31 -13.70 -23.76
C SER A 107 -8.94 -13.97 -24.39
N PHE A 108 -8.38 -15.15 -24.13
CA PHE A 108 -7.11 -15.59 -24.70
C PHE A 108 -6.96 -17.10 -24.58
N ASP A 109 -6.00 -17.64 -25.32
CA ASP A 109 -5.60 -19.04 -25.26
C ASP A 109 -4.20 -19.18 -24.66
N VAL A 110 -4.03 -20.12 -23.73
CA VAL A 110 -2.72 -20.61 -23.29
C VAL A 110 -2.41 -21.90 -24.06
N ASN A 111 -1.35 -21.89 -24.86
CA ASN A 111 -0.89 -23.06 -25.61
C ASN A 111 0.26 -23.73 -24.85
N VAL A 112 0.12 -25.00 -24.53
CA VAL A 112 1.18 -25.84 -23.95
C VAL A 112 1.59 -26.88 -24.98
N GLU A 113 2.84 -26.79 -25.43
CA GLU A 113 3.41 -27.63 -26.50
C GLU A 113 4.57 -28.47 -25.97
N GLY A 114 4.61 -29.74 -26.37
CA GLY A 114 5.66 -30.69 -26.03
C GLY A 114 6.59 -30.95 -27.19
N PHE A 115 7.88 -31.15 -26.88
CA PHE A 115 8.90 -31.49 -27.87
C PHE A 115 9.83 -32.58 -27.33
N SER A 116 10.15 -33.57 -28.16
CA SER A 116 11.16 -34.60 -27.86
C SER A 116 12.37 -34.48 -28.77
N GLY A 117 13.58 -34.66 -28.21
CA GLY A 117 14.83 -34.60 -28.96
C GLY A 117 15.35 -33.18 -29.20
N SER A 118 15.11 -32.26 -28.26
CA SER A 118 15.69 -30.92 -28.25
C SER A 118 17.22 -30.98 -28.22
N THR A 119 17.86 -30.04 -28.93
CA THR A 119 19.32 -29.96 -29.03
C THR A 119 19.85 -29.00 -27.99
N PHE A 120 20.53 -29.53 -26.97
CA PHE A 120 21.05 -28.75 -25.86
C PHE A 120 22.51 -29.10 -25.51
N THR A 121 23.15 -28.20 -24.77
CA THR A 121 24.42 -28.44 -24.06
C THR A 121 24.19 -28.13 -22.60
N ASN A 122 24.46 -29.11 -21.74
CA ASN A 122 24.38 -28.96 -20.28
C ASN A 122 25.79 -28.80 -19.70
N SER A 123 26.04 -27.70 -18.99
CA SER A 123 27.29 -27.41 -18.29
C SER A 123 27.01 -27.05 -16.84
N SER A 124 27.91 -27.43 -15.93
CA SER A 124 27.90 -26.97 -14.54
C SER A 124 28.49 -25.56 -14.37
N THR A 125 29.10 -25.00 -15.43
CA THR A 125 29.57 -23.62 -15.45
C THR A 125 28.43 -22.69 -15.86
N ASN A 126 28.14 -21.69 -15.03
CA ASN A 126 27.13 -20.67 -15.34
C ASN A 126 27.40 -19.99 -16.69
N GLY A 127 26.36 -19.85 -17.51
CA GLY A 127 26.42 -19.22 -18.83
C GLY A 127 26.94 -20.11 -19.96
N GLU A 128 27.36 -21.35 -19.69
CA GLU A 128 27.83 -22.28 -20.73
C GLU A 128 26.75 -23.25 -21.22
N THR A 129 25.56 -23.23 -20.61
CA THR A 129 24.42 -24.05 -21.03
C THR A 129 23.69 -23.41 -22.22
N SER A 130 23.10 -24.25 -23.09
CA SER A 130 22.32 -23.77 -24.25
C SER A 130 21.21 -24.73 -24.67
N ILE A 131 20.11 -24.18 -25.18
CA ILE A 131 19.07 -24.91 -25.96
C ILE A 131 19.04 -24.27 -27.35
N THR A 132 19.68 -24.89 -28.33
CA THR A 132 19.83 -24.30 -29.67
C THR A 132 18.66 -24.60 -30.60
N ARG A 133 17.91 -25.66 -30.33
CA ARG A 133 16.75 -26.07 -31.14
C ARG A 133 15.78 -26.93 -30.32
N LEU A 134 14.49 -26.63 -30.41
CA LEU A 134 13.44 -27.51 -29.89
C LEU A 134 13.31 -28.77 -30.77
N GLY A 135 12.95 -29.89 -30.15
CA GLY A 135 12.81 -31.18 -30.81
C GLY A 135 11.63 -31.30 -31.78
N THR A 136 11.22 -32.53 -32.09
CA THR A 136 9.98 -32.80 -32.81
C THR A 136 8.80 -32.66 -31.87
N SER A 137 7.69 -32.08 -32.34
CA SER A 137 6.45 -31.96 -31.57
C SER A 137 6.01 -33.33 -31.03
N ASP A 138 5.61 -33.33 -29.76
CA ASP A 138 5.27 -34.52 -29.00
C ASP A 138 4.11 -34.24 -28.03
N GLU A 139 3.42 -35.30 -27.59
CA GLU A 139 2.21 -35.17 -26.77
C GLU A 139 2.53 -34.63 -25.37
N VAL A 140 1.89 -33.51 -25.01
CA VAL A 140 1.87 -33.02 -23.62
C VAL A 140 0.84 -33.82 -22.83
N ASN A 141 1.24 -34.35 -21.68
CA ASN A 141 0.32 -34.97 -20.73
C ASN A 141 0.11 -34.07 -19.52
N VAL A 142 -1.06 -34.25 -18.90
CA VAL A 142 -1.40 -33.65 -17.61
C VAL A 142 -1.46 -34.80 -16.61
N TRP A 143 -0.46 -34.88 -15.74
CA TRP A 143 -0.48 -35.81 -14.64
C TRP A 143 -1.25 -35.17 -13.47
N ILE A 144 -2.41 -35.73 -13.17
CA ILE A 144 -3.27 -35.29 -12.06
C ILE A 144 -3.06 -36.25 -10.89
N ASN A 145 -2.53 -35.76 -9.76
CA ASN A 145 -2.41 -36.58 -8.57
C ASN A 145 -3.81 -36.97 -8.05
N PRO A 146 -4.14 -38.27 -7.99
CA PRO A 146 -5.47 -38.75 -7.60
C PRO A 146 -5.83 -38.51 -6.13
N ASP A 147 -4.84 -38.31 -5.25
CA ASP A 147 -5.04 -38.12 -3.81
C ASP A 147 -5.09 -36.63 -3.41
N ASN A 148 -4.92 -35.71 -4.37
CA ASN A 148 -4.94 -34.25 -4.17
C ASN A 148 -3.88 -33.76 -3.14
N THR A 149 -2.87 -34.59 -2.84
CA THR A 149 -1.78 -34.31 -1.88
C THR A 149 -0.53 -33.74 -2.54
N GLU A 150 -0.36 -33.92 -3.86
CA GLU A 150 0.68 -33.26 -4.67
C GLU A 150 0.03 -32.47 -5.82
N GLN A 151 0.74 -31.45 -6.32
CA GLN A 151 0.25 -30.60 -7.41
C GLN A 151 0.28 -31.35 -8.74
N SER A 152 -0.69 -31.08 -9.62
CA SER A 152 -0.70 -31.63 -10.99
C SER A 152 0.40 -30.99 -11.83
N VAL A 153 0.98 -31.72 -12.79
CA VAL A 153 2.05 -31.21 -13.66
C VAL A 153 1.77 -31.40 -15.14
N TRP A 154 2.30 -30.50 -15.96
CA TRP A 154 2.53 -30.74 -17.39
C TRP A 154 3.85 -31.48 -17.57
N ASP A 155 3.83 -32.55 -18.35
CA ASP A 155 5.01 -33.31 -18.76
C ASP A 155 4.88 -33.85 -20.21
N ILE A 156 5.87 -34.62 -20.64
CA ILE A 156 5.93 -35.25 -21.97
C ILE A 156 6.20 -36.75 -21.79
N ALA A 157 5.15 -37.53 -21.54
CA ALA A 157 5.31 -38.95 -21.21
C ALA A 157 5.22 -39.85 -22.45
N ASN A 158 6.36 -40.42 -22.88
CA ASN A 158 6.43 -41.39 -23.99
C ASN A 158 7.09 -42.73 -23.62
N ASP A 159 7.56 -42.92 -22.39
CA ASP A 159 8.43 -44.05 -22.05
C ASP A 159 8.09 -44.76 -20.74
N SER A 160 6.80 -44.91 -20.38
CA SER A 160 6.37 -45.59 -19.14
C SER A 160 6.96 -45.02 -17.83
N SER A 161 7.72 -43.93 -17.90
CA SER A 161 8.11 -43.10 -16.77
C SER A 161 7.13 -41.93 -16.66
N GLU A 162 6.73 -41.63 -15.42
CA GLU A 162 5.99 -40.42 -15.09
C GLU A 162 7.00 -39.25 -15.24
N GLY A 163 6.71 -38.11 -15.89
CA GLY A 163 7.58 -36.91 -15.93
C GLY A 163 8.36 -36.58 -17.22
N GLN A 164 9.02 -35.40 -17.23
CA GLN A 164 9.79 -34.85 -18.37
C GLN A 164 11.25 -35.39 -18.40
N GLY A 165 11.60 -36.14 -19.44
CA GLY A 165 12.93 -36.74 -19.65
C GLY A 165 14.00 -35.81 -20.25
N GLU A 166 15.22 -36.33 -20.35
CA GLU A 166 16.37 -35.63 -20.94
C GLU A 166 16.11 -35.27 -22.41
N GLY A 167 16.34 -34.00 -22.78
CA GLY A 167 16.12 -33.50 -24.13
C GLY A 167 14.66 -33.34 -24.51
N GLN A 168 13.72 -33.53 -23.59
CA GLN A 168 12.34 -33.12 -23.78
C GLN A 168 12.15 -31.66 -23.34
N SER A 169 11.34 -30.91 -24.07
CA SER A 169 11.08 -29.49 -23.78
C SER A 169 9.59 -29.19 -23.80
N LEU A 170 9.12 -28.45 -22.81
CA LEU A 170 7.83 -27.79 -22.84
C LEU A 170 8.01 -26.35 -23.32
N ARG A 171 7.05 -25.89 -24.12
CA ARG A 171 6.88 -24.49 -24.48
C ARG A 171 5.48 -24.03 -24.11
N VAL A 172 5.38 -22.83 -23.54
CA VAL A 172 4.11 -22.17 -23.25
C VAL A 172 4.06 -20.79 -23.89
N THR A 173 2.94 -20.50 -24.57
CA THR A 173 2.68 -19.21 -25.25
C THR A 173 1.23 -18.75 -25.03
N ILE A 174 1.00 -17.44 -25.17
CA ILE A 174 -0.34 -16.85 -25.22
C ILE A 174 -0.71 -16.54 -26.67
N SER A 175 -1.95 -16.83 -27.06
CA SER A 175 -2.50 -16.48 -28.37
C SER A 175 -3.97 -16.07 -28.30
N ASN A 176 -4.55 -15.63 -29.42
CA ASN A 176 -5.97 -15.25 -29.52
C ASN A 176 -6.42 -14.26 -28.44
N LEU A 177 -5.51 -13.36 -28.02
CA LEU A 177 -5.77 -12.32 -27.04
C LEU A 177 -6.71 -11.26 -27.63
N GLU A 178 -7.88 -11.12 -27.02
CA GLU A 178 -8.96 -10.23 -27.43
C GLU A 178 -9.59 -9.56 -26.20
N VAL A 179 -9.88 -8.26 -26.30
CA VAL A 179 -10.72 -7.52 -25.37
C VAL A 179 -11.94 -7.00 -26.12
N LYS A 180 -13.14 -7.21 -25.58
CA LYS A 180 -14.41 -6.82 -26.22
C LYS A 180 -14.90 -5.48 -25.74
N VAL A 181 -14.11 -4.46 -26.03
CA VAL A 181 -14.37 -3.05 -25.72
C VAL A 181 -13.91 -2.22 -26.91
N ASP A 182 -14.72 -1.26 -27.33
CA ASP A 182 -14.34 -0.38 -28.44
C ASP A 182 -13.09 0.43 -28.05
N ASP A 183 -12.13 0.56 -28.97
CA ASP A 183 -10.88 1.32 -28.81
C ASP A 183 -9.88 0.80 -27.76
N TYR A 184 -10.13 -0.34 -27.10
CA TYR A 184 -9.17 -0.96 -26.18
C TYR A 184 -8.43 -2.14 -26.81
N GLN A 185 -7.23 -2.40 -26.30
CA GLN A 185 -6.41 -3.54 -26.68
C GLN A 185 -5.85 -4.20 -25.42
N ALA A 186 -5.62 -5.51 -25.52
CA ALA A 186 -4.89 -6.25 -24.50
C ALA A 186 -3.48 -6.58 -25.00
N HIS A 187 -2.50 -6.44 -24.12
CA HIS A 187 -1.09 -6.70 -24.35
C HIS A 187 -0.61 -7.80 -23.40
N PHE A 188 0.15 -8.76 -23.91
CA PHE A 188 0.78 -9.79 -23.08
C PHE A 188 2.09 -9.27 -22.51
N ASN A 189 2.17 -9.17 -21.17
CA ASN A 189 3.36 -8.61 -20.51
C ASN A 189 4.47 -9.64 -20.28
N GLY A 190 4.16 -10.92 -20.49
CA GLY A 190 5.10 -12.04 -20.36
C GLY A 190 4.83 -12.92 -19.14
N PHE A 191 5.40 -14.12 -19.19
CA PHE A 191 5.53 -14.99 -18.02
C PHE A 191 6.67 -14.49 -17.13
N TYR A 192 6.49 -14.51 -15.82
CA TYR A 192 7.50 -14.05 -14.86
C TYR A 192 7.79 -15.06 -13.73
N TYR A 193 7.00 -16.13 -13.66
CA TYR A 193 7.14 -17.13 -12.62
C TYR A 193 6.72 -18.52 -13.09
N VAL A 194 7.42 -19.52 -12.56
CA VAL A 194 7.08 -20.94 -12.70
C VAL A 194 7.30 -21.68 -11.38
N ARG A 195 6.39 -22.60 -11.06
CA ARG A 195 6.59 -23.63 -10.06
C ARG A 195 6.85 -24.96 -10.74
N LEU A 196 7.95 -25.59 -10.36
CA LEU A 196 8.28 -26.94 -10.76
C LEU A 196 8.03 -27.90 -9.59
N LEU A 197 7.66 -29.14 -9.91
CA LEU A 197 7.47 -30.22 -8.95
C LEU A 197 8.26 -31.45 -9.39
N GLU A 198 9.06 -32.03 -8.49
CA GLU A 198 9.67 -33.35 -8.61
C GLU A 198 8.97 -34.29 -7.63
N THR A 199 8.28 -35.30 -8.14
CA THR A 199 7.60 -36.30 -7.32
C THR A 199 8.60 -37.41 -6.93
N ASN A 200 8.39 -38.03 -5.77
CA ASN A 200 9.16 -39.18 -5.27
C ASN A 200 10.60 -38.94 -4.76
N GLY A 201 11.02 -37.68 -4.61
CA GLY A 201 12.15 -37.24 -3.76
C GLY A 201 13.56 -37.60 -4.23
N GLY A 202 14.53 -36.75 -3.86
CA GLY A 202 15.97 -36.95 -4.06
C GLY A 202 16.65 -35.96 -4.98
N TYR A 203 15.91 -34.97 -5.50
CA TYR A 203 16.33 -33.61 -5.80
C TYR A 203 17.55 -33.56 -6.71
N ALA A 204 17.47 -34.27 -7.84
CA ALA A 204 18.61 -34.46 -8.73
C ALA A 204 18.28 -34.23 -10.21
N HIS A 205 17.01 -34.10 -10.56
CA HIS A 205 16.61 -33.68 -11.91
C HIS A 205 17.21 -32.32 -12.24
N GLN A 206 17.86 -32.27 -13.40
CA GLN A 206 18.42 -31.06 -13.95
C GLN A 206 17.49 -30.50 -15.02
N HIS A 207 17.31 -29.19 -15.02
CA HIS A 207 16.48 -28.50 -15.99
C HIS A 207 17.13 -27.20 -16.46
N ILE A 208 16.74 -26.76 -17.64
CA ILE A 208 17.25 -25.55 -18.30
C ILE A 208 16.05 -24.67 -18.64
N LEU A 209 16.02 -23.47 -18.08
CA LEU A 209 15.02 -22.44 -18.38
C LEU A 209 15.49 -21.59 -19.54
N GLY A 210 14.61 -21.37 -20.52
CA GLY A 210 14.82 -20.55 -21.69
C GLY A 210 15.35 -21.30 -22.92
N LYS A 211 15.62 -20.52 -23.96
CA LYS A 211 16.08 -20.98 -25.28
C LYS A 211 17.17 -20.05 -25.80
N GLY A 212 18.22 -20.62 -26.40
CA GLY A 212 19.41 -19.88 -26.85
C GLY A 212 20.69 -20.31 -26.13
N THR A 213 21.67 -19.41 -26.05
CA THR A 213 22.97 -19.61 -25.41
C THR A 213 23.12 -18.73 -24.18
N GLY A 214 24.08 -18.99 -23.29
CA GLY A 214 24.26 -18.16 -22.10
C GLY A 214 23.33 -18.55 -20.95
N LEU A 215 22.70 -19.72 -21.03
CA LEU A 215 21.75 -20.21 -20.04
C LEU A 215 22.49 -20.86 -18.87
N ASN A 216 21.74 -21.17 -17.82
CA ASN A 216 22.21 -21.93 -16.66
C ASN A 216 21.38 -23.21 -16.53
N THR A 217 22.03 -24.28 -16.10
CA THR A 217 21.34 -25.49 -15.63
C THR A 217 21.01 -25.33 -14.15
N GLN A 218 19.82 -25.75 -13.75
CA GLN A 218 19.37 -25.77 -12.36
C GLN A 218 18.99 -27.20 -11.95
N SER A 219 18.98 -27.46 -10.65
CA SER A 219 18.57 -28.73 -10.07
C SER A 219 17.62 -28.49 -8.90
N PHE A 220 16.73 -29.44 -8.66
CA PHE A 220 15.91 -29.44 -7.46
C PHE A 220 16.79 -29.54 -6.22
N ASN A 221 16.40 -28.87 -5.13
CA ASN A 221 16.96 -29.07 -3.79
C ASN A 221 15.89 -29.47 -2.78
N THR A 222 14.63 -29.40 -3.20
CA THR A 222 13.37 -29.63 -2.48
C THR A 222 12.35 -30.19 -3.47
N PRO A 223 11.22 -30.77 -3.03
CA PRO A 223 10.21 -31.32 -3.95
C PRO A 223 9.64 -30.29 -4.91
N THR A 224 9.56 -29.03 -4.49
CA THR A 224 9.14 -27.90 -5.32
C THR A 224 10.28 -26.93 -5.57
N SER A 225 10.24 -26.25 -6.72
CA SER A 225 11.11 -25.12 -7.03
C SER A 225 10.27 -23.96 -7.53
N ASP A 226 10.30 -22.85 -6.80
CA ASP A 226 9.62 -21.59 -7.13
C ASP A 226 10.62 -20.64 -7.78
N ILE A 227 10.46 -20.36 -9.07
CA ILE A 227 11.46 -19.63 -9.86
C ILE A 227 10.83 -18.37 -10.43
N HIS A 228 11.40 -17.22 -10.05
CA HIS A 228 11.07 -15.90 -10.61
C HIS A 228 12.14 -15.51 -11.63
N PHE A 229 11.72 -14.92 -12.75
CA PHE A 229 12.59 -14.50 -13.84
C PHE A 229 12.08 -13.22 -14.49
N ASP A 230 12.95 -12.54 -15.25
CA ASP A 230 12.54 -11.41 -16.09
C ASP A 230 11.47 -11.85 -17.08
N THR A 231 10.51 -10.98 -17.40
CA THR A 231 9.36 -11.35 -18.23
C THR A 231 9.77 -11.89 -19.60
N VAL A 232 9.11 -12.96 -20.05
CA VAL A 232 9.32 -13.58 -21.37
C VAL A 232 8.01 -13.81 -22.12
N ASP A 233 8.03 -13.55 -23.43
CA ASP A 233 6.87 -13.79 -24.32
C ASP A 233 6.61 -15.28 -24.58
N GLU A 234 7.68 -16.08 -24.58
CA GLU A 234 7.67 -17.53 -24.78
C GLU A 234 8.40 -18.18 -23.61
N PHE A 235 7.69 -18.97 -22.81
CA PHE A 235 8.34 -19.77 -21.77
C PHE A 235 8.79 -21.10 -22.36
N VAL A 236 10.04 -21.48 -22.10
CA VAL A 236 10.61 -22.77 -22.51
C VAL A 236 11.34 -23.39 -21.33
N ILE A 237 11.12 -24.68 -21.09
CA ILE A 237 11.89 -25.45 -20.13
C ILE A 237 12.25 -26.82 -20.70
N THR A 238 13.51 -27.22 -20.51
CA THR A 238 14.06 -28.48 -21.04
C THR A 238 14.63 -29.34 -19.93
N GLY A 239 14.32 -30.64 -19.94
CA GLY A 239 14.95 -31.62 -19.06
C GLY A 239 16.39 -31.88 -19.50
N ALA A 240 17.32 -31.82 -18.56
CA ALA A 240 18.76 -31.93 -18.80
C ALA A 240 19.41 -33.15 -18.12
N GLY A 241 18.58 -34.14 -17.76
CA GLY A 241 18.96 -35.42 -17.17
C GLY A 241 18.68 -35.51 -15.66
N ASP A 242 18.82 -36.72 -15.11
CA ASP A 242 18.74 -37.04 -13.69
C ASP A 242 19.96 -37.88 -13.30
N ALA A 243 20.33 -37.85 -12.02
CA ALA A 243 21.24 -38.83 -11.43
C ALA A 243 20.56 -40.19 -11.16
N PHE A 244 19.22 -40.29 -11.26
CA PHE A 244 18.42 -41.49 -10.98
C PHE A 244 17.42 -41.83 -12.12
N ASP A 245 17.24 -43.12 -12.43
CA ASP A 245 16.47 -43.56 -13.62
C ASP A 245 14.93 -43.63 -13.44
N SER A 246 14.36 -43.18 -12.31
CA SER A 246 12.96 -43.51 -11.96
C SER A 246 12.14 -42.38 -11.31
N ARG A 247 12.44 -41.11 -11.61
CA ARG A 247 11.77 -39.98 -10.96
C ARG A 247 11.14 -39.03 -11.95
N SER A 248 10.07 -38.41 -11.51
CA SER A 248 9.15 -37.65 -12.34
C SER A 248 9.17 -36.21 -11.93
N TRP A 249 9.20 -35.32 -12.90
CA TRP A 249 9.04 -33.91 -12.63
C TRP A 249 8.31 -33.23 -13.78
N GLY A 250 7.78 -32.05 -13.52
CA GLY A 250 7.15 -31.24 -14.54
C GLY A 250 6.83 -29.83 -14.05
N VAL A 251 6.12 -29.09 -14.88
CA VAL A 251 5.67 -27.73 -14.58
C VAL A 251 4.32 -27.80 -13.87
N ALA A 252 4.25 -27.31 -12.63
CA ALA A 252 3.04 -27.36 -11.82
C ALA A 252 2.19 -26.10 -11.95
N GLU A 253 2.82 -24.92 -11.95
CA GLU A 253 2.14 -23.63 -11.99
C GLU A 253 2.96 -22.63 -12.80
N MET A 254 2.28 -21.71 -13.47
CA MET A 254 2.87 -20.57 -14.15
C MET A 254 2.11 -19.30 -13.80
N GLN A 255 2.80 -18.17 -13.79
CA GLN A 255 2.16 -16.86 -13.65
C GLN A 255 2.61 -15.90 -14.75
N PHE A 256 1.66 -15.06 -15.17
CA PHE A 256 1.82 -14.04 -16.20
C PHE A 256 0.85 -12.89 -15.98
N SER A 257 1.04 -11.78 -16.69
CA SER A 257 0.08 -10.68 -16.67
C SER A 257 -0.28 -10.17 -18.05
N LEU A 258 -1.44 -9.50 -18.12
CA LEU A 258 -1.99 -8.84 -19.28
C LEU A 258 -2.25 -7.38 -18.93
N SER A 259 -1.86 -6.44 -19.80
CA SER A 259 -2.26 -5.04 -19.70
C SER A 259 -3.41 -4.76 -20.65
N ILE A 260 -4.41 -4.01 -20.20
CA ILE A 260 -5.58 -3.60 -20.98
C ILE A 260 -5.59 -2.07 -21.02
N ASN A 261 -5.55 -1.48 -22.21
CA ASN A 261 -5.49 -0.02 -22.37
C ASN A 261 -6.05 0.45 -23.71
N ASN A 262 -6.43 1.72 -23.80
CA ASN A 262 -6.73 2.37 -25.07
C ASN A 262 -5.42 2.95 -25.68
N PRO A 263 -4.91 2.41 -26.79
CA PRO A 263 -3.63 2.81 -27.36
C PRO A 263 -3.65 4.22 -28.00
N THR A 264 -4.84 4.79 -28.21
CA THR A 264 -5.00 6.15 -28.74
C THR A 264 -5.08 7.21 -27.64
N SER A 265 -5.09 6.76 -26.38
CA SER A 265 -5.11 7.61 -25.20
C SER A 265 -3.72 7.75 -24.59
N THR A 266 -3.54 8.76 -23.74
CA THR A 266 -2.36 8.82 -22.87
C THR A 266 -2.73 8.21 -21.51
N PRO A 267 -2.05 7.14 -21.06
CA PRO A 267 -2.25 6.61 -19.72
C PRO A 267 -1.94 7.70 -18.69
N VAL A 268 -2.90 7.99 -17.81
CA VAL A 268 -2.69 8.89 -16.68
C VAL A 268 -2.33 8.04 -15.49
N TRP A 269 -1.24 8.36 -14.79
CA TRP A 269 -1.00 7.79 -13.45
C TRP A 269 -1.96 8.44 -12.45
N GLU A 270 -3.22 8.05 -12.56
CA GLU A 270 -4.30 8.51 -11.69
C GLU A 270 -4.02 8.03 -10.27
N ALA A 271 -4.09 8.93 -9.30
CA ALA A 271 -3.75 8.62 -7.91
C ALA A 271 -4.70 7.62 -7.24
N SER A 272 -5.92 7.47 -7.77
CA SER A 272 -6.94 6.54 -7.27
C SER A 272 -6.94 5.17 -7.94
N ASP A 273 -6.22 5.01 -9.05
CA ASP A 273 -6.11 3.72 -9.71
C ASP A 273 -5.06 2.86 -9.00
N LEU A 274 -5.55 1.91 -8.20
CA LEU A 274 -4.72 0.93 -7.50
C LEU A 274 -4.62 -0.39 -8.28
N SER A 275 -5.31 -0.51 -9.43
CA SER A 275 -5.38 -1.74 -10.23
C SER A 275 -4.04 -2.11 -10.88
N LEU A 276 -3.09 -1.18 -10.92
CA LEU A 276 -1.72 -1.37 -11.43
C LEU A 276 -0.74 -1.97 -10.40
N HIS A 277 -1.23 -2.33 -9.20
CA HIS A 277 -0.46 -3.02 -8.18
C HIS A 277 -1.03 -4.42 -8.03
N GLY A 278 -0.22 -5.45 -8.35
CA GLY A 278 -0.63 -6.87 -8.34
C GLY A 278 -0.89 -7.46 -6.96
N THR A 279 -1.53 -6.73 -6.06
CA THR A 279 -1.53 -6.99 -4.62
C THR A 279 -2.91 -6.77 -4.03
N GLY A 280 -3.44 -7.82 -3.40
CA GLY A 280 -4.64 -7.77 -2.54
C GLY A 280 -5.98 -7.83 -3.27
N PRO A 281 -6.99 -8.55 -2.72
CA PRO A 281 -8.21 -8.88 -3.44
C PRO A 281 -9.29 -7.80 -3.44
N THR A 282 -9.12 -6.62 -2.85
CA THR A 282 -10.20 -5.61 -2.85
C THR A 282 -9.71 -4.23 -2.46
N TYR A 283 -9.75 -3.28 -3.40
CA TYR A 283 -9.82 -1.86 -3.08
C TYR A 283 -11.26 -1.40 -3.31
N SER A 284 -11.88 -0.82 -2.29
CA SER A 284 -13.22 -0.25 -2.41
C SER A 284 -13.22 0.93 -3.39
N GLU A 285 -14.40 1.47 -3.71
CA GLU A 285 -14.46 2.78 -4.37
C GLU A 285 -13.67 3.84 -3.59
N VAL A 286 -13.23 4.86 -4.31
CA VAL A 286 -12.50 6.00 -3.76
C VAL A 286 -13.35 6.69 -2.70
N TYR A 287 -12.77 6.95 -1.53
CA TYR A 287 -13.45 7.67 -0.45
C TYR A 287 -13.66 9.15 -0.80
N PRO A 288 -14.65 9.83 -0.18
CA PRO A 288 -15.02 11.20 -0.54
C PRO A 288 -13.88 12.21 -0.38
N ALA A 289 -13.85 13.19 -1.28
CA ALA A 289 -13.02 14.39 -1.16
C ALA A 289 -13.31 15.15 0.13
N GLU A 290 -12.26 15.68 0.74
CA GLU A 290 -12.34 16.49 1.94
C GLU A 290 -13.04 17.81 1.66
N LYS A 291 -13.92 18.23 2.56
CA LYS A 291 -14.63 19.49 2.41
C LYS A 291 -13.64 20.65 2.58
N LYS A 292 -13.76 21.69 1.73
CA LYS A 292 -12.95 22.93 1.85
C LYS A 292 -12.98 23.55 3.25
N SER A 293 -14.12 23.45 3.94
CA SER A 293 -14.26 23.94 5.32
C SER A 293 -13.40 23.16 6.33
N ARG A 294 -13.18 21.86 6.10
CA ARG A 294 -12.30 21.02 6.90
C ARG A 294 -10.83 21.28 6.56
N GLN A 295 -10.49 21.39 5.27
CA GLN A 295 -9.14 21.74 4.82
C GLN A 295 -8.64 23.08 5.40
N ALA A 296 -9.54 24.03 5.66
CA ALA A 296 -9.20 25.31 6.30
C ALA A 296 -8.68 25.17 7.76
N LEU A 297 -8.85 24.00 8.39
CA LEU A 297 -8.35 23.71 9.75
C LEU A 297 -6.90 23.22 9.76
N PHE A 298 -6.38 22.81 8.59
CA PHE A 298 -5.10 22.11 8.45
C PHE A 298 -3.93 23.04 8.77
N PRO A 299 -2.72 22.50 9.01
CA PRO A 299 -1.54 23.33 9.20
C PRO A 299 -1.29 24.20 7.97
N ASN A 300 -0.75 25.40 8.18
CA ASN A 300 -0.33 26.24 7.06
C ASN A 300 0.70 25.48 6.21
N PHE A 301 0.45 25.45 4.91
CA PHE A 301 1.28 24.75 3.96
C PHE A 301 2.11 25.75 3.14
N SER A 302 3.37 25.41 2.88
CA SER A 302 4.25 26.17 1.99
C SER A 302 5.23 25.21 1.31
N TRP A 303 5.63 25.56 0.09
CA TRP A 303 6.70 24.89 -0.66
C TRP A 303 8.08 25.50 -0.40
N ASP A 304 8.21 26.47 0.52
CA ASP A 304 9.50 27.15 0.78
C ASP A 304 10.59 26.15 1.19
N THR A 305 10.27 25.22 2.08
CA THR A 305 11.12 24.10 2.49
C THR A 305 10.30 22.82 2.51
N VAL A 306 10.94 21.67 2.77
CA VAL A 306 10.22 20.41 3.02
C VAL A 306 9.20 20.64 4.15
N PRO A 307 7.89 20.40 3.94
CA PRO A 307 6.89 20.51 5.01
C PRO A 307 7.07 19.41 6.05
N ARG A 308 6.92 19.75 7.34
CA ARG A 308 7.35 18.92 8.46
C ARG A 308 6.27 18.71 9.49
N TRP A 309 6.20 17.47 9.99
CA TRP A 309 5.44 17.16 11.19
C TRP A 309 6.30 16.37 12.19
N LEU A 310 5.85 16.30 13.44
CA LEU A 310 6.59 15.68 14.53
C LEU A 310 5.69 14.83 15.43
N ALA A 311 6.14 13.61 15.69
CA ALA A 311 5.70 12.81 16.83
C ALA A 311 6.69 12.98 17.99
N VAL A 312 6.23 13.45 19.17
CA VAL A 312 7.14 13.66 20.31
C VAL A 312 6.48 13.41 21.66
N ARG A 313 7.25 12.84 22.59
CA ARG A 313 6.94 12.75 24.02
C ARG A 313 8.15 13.10 24.87
N ASN A 314 7.88 13.63 26.05
CA ASN A 314 8.86 13.81 27.10
C ASN A 314 8.20 13.53 28.45
N HIS A 315 8.86 12.74 29.29
CA HIS A 315 8.37 12.51 30.65
C HIS A 315 8.75 13.68 31.57
N ALA A 316 9.94 14.26 31.35
CA ALA A 316 10.41 15.46 32.03
C ALA A 316 9.91 16.72 31.32
N PRO A 317 9.94 17.90 31.97
CA PRO A 317 9.64 19.16 31.29
C PRO A 317 10.52 19.37 30.06
N TYR A 318 9.90 19.84 28.96
CA TYR A 318 10.66 20.32 27.81
C TYR A 318 11.43 21.59 28.18
N THR A 319 12.70 21.67 27.76
CA THR A 319 13.46 22.92 27.87
C THR A 319 12.94 23.96 26.87
N ASP A 320 13.24 25.24 27.10
CA ASP A 320 12.82 26.30 26.19
C ASP A 320 13.46 26.15 24.81
N GLU A 321 14.70 25.62 24.73
CA GLU A 321 15.36 25.30 23.47
C GLU A 321 14.67 24.18 22.70
N GLN A 322 14.15 23.15 23.41
CA GLN A 322 13.38 22.09 22.76
C GLN A 322 12.06 22.64 22.21
N ILE A 323 11.35 23.47 22.97
CA ILE A 323 10.10 24.12 22.51
C ILE A 323 10.37 25.03 21.31
N ALA A 324 11.44 25.83 21.36
CA ALA A 324 11.83 26.71 20.25
C ALA A 324 12.18 25.89 19.00
N SER A 325 12.99 24.83 19.13
CA SER A 325 13.33 23.96 17.99
C SER A 325 12.08 23.37 17.33
N ILE A 326 11.12 22.90 18.13
CA ILE A 326 9.86 22.36 17.59
C ILE A 326 9.06 23.47 16.87
N ALA A 327 8.91 24.62 17.51
CA ALA A 327 8.12 25.73 16.99
C ALA A 327 8.67 26.31 15.67
N ASP A 328 10.00 26.30 15.51
CA ASP A 328 10.68 26.86 14.35
C ASP A 328 10.69 25.93 13.13
N HIS A 329 10.65 24.60 13.33
CA HIS A 329 10.91 23.64 12.25
C HIS A 329 9.72 22.75 11.87
N TYR A 330 8.61 22.78 12.61
CA TYR A 330 7.48 21.87 12.39
C TYR A 330 6.15 22.63 12.32
N GLN A 331 5.28 22.22 11.40
CA GLN A 331 3.94 22.82 11.23
C GLN A 331 2.86 22.07 12.03
N LEU A 332 3.07 20.77 12.25
CA LEU A 332 2.16 19.89 12.97
C LEU A 332 2.91 19.05 13.99
N VAL A 333 2.40 18.97 15.20
CA VAL A 333 3.00 18.21 16.30
C VAL A 333 1.94 17.32 16.94
N MET A 334 2.12 16.01 16.86
CA MET A 334 1.37 15.08 17.70
C MET A 334 2.14 14.84 19.00
N LEU A 335 1.49 15.17 20.10
CA LEU A 335 2.01 14.96 21.44
C LEU A 335 1.60 13.55 21.89
N GLU A 336 2.59 12.66 21.90
CA GLU A 336 2.46 11.20 22.04
C GLU A 336 1.92 10.74 23.40
N LYS A 337 1.59 9.44 23.49
CA LYS A 337 1.37 8.79 24.79
C LYS A 337 2.57 8.98 25.71
N ALA A 338 2.29 9.03 27.02
CA ALA A 338 3.30 9.24 28.06
C ALA A 338 4.03 10.60 28.00
N ASN A 339 3.45 11.62 27.36
CA ASN A 339 3.96 12.98 27.34
C ASN A 339 3.55 13.78 28.61
N LYS A 340 4.00 13.34 29.79
CA LYS A 340 3.70 14.05 31.05
C LYS A 340 4.35 15.43 31.14
N ALA A 341 5.48 15.64 30.45
CA ALA A 341 6.19 16.91 30.46
C ALA A 341 6.45 17.50 31.87
N GLY A 342 6.64 16.64 32.88
CA GLY A 342 6.81 17.05 34.29
C GLY A 342 5.54 17.28 35.10
N PHE A 343 4.35 17.06 34.53
CA PHE A 343 3.05 17.15 35.20
C PHE A 343 2.59 15.80 35.80
N ASN A 344 1.48 15.84 36.54
CA ASN A 344 0.94 14.65 37.20
C ASN A 344 0.27 13.70 36.20
N SER A 345 -0.46 14.25 35.24
CA SER A 345 -1.10 13.49 34.17
C SER A 345 -0.56 13.85 32.78
N VAL A 346 -0.77 12.94 31.81
CA VAL A 346 -0.37 13.10 30.41
C VAL A 346 -1.16 14.23 29.74
N ASP A 347 -2.47 14.32 29.98
CA ASP A 347 -3.32 15.37 29.41
C ASP A 347 -2.95 16.77 29.90
N GLU A 348 -2.53 16.94 31.16
CA GLU A 348 -1.98 18.19 31.68
C GLU A 348 -0.68 18.57 30.95
N GLY A 349 0.26 17.61 30.83
CA GLY A 349 1.54 17.83 30.14
C GLY A 349 1.37 18.15 28.66
N ILE A 350 0.40 17.53 27.99
CA ILE A 350 0.05 17.81 26.60
C ILE A 350 -0.50 19.24 26.45
N LYS A 351 -1.47 19.64 27.29
CA LYS A 351 -2.05 21.00 27.24
C LYS A 351 -1.00 22.08 27.49
N ASP A 352 -0.12 21.90 28.49
CA ASP A 352 0.97 22.83 28.76
C ASP A 352 1.97 22.92 27.59
N THR A 353 2.40 21.78 27.06
CA THR A 353 3.33 21.73 25.93
C THR A 353 2.72 22.43 24.70
N ALA A 354 1.46 22.17 24.40
CA ALA A 354 0.74 22.80 23.29
C ALA A 354 0.64 24.32 23.45
N ALA A 355 0.32 24.81 24.66
CA ALA A 355 0.26 26.24 24.97
C ALA A 355 1.63 26.92 24.79
N ARG A 356 2.72 26.28 25.25
CA ARG A 356 4.09 26.79 25.07
C ARG A 356 4.50 26.85 23.60
N LEU A 357 4.13 25.85 22.80
CA LEU A 357 4.39 25.85 21.36
C LEU A 357 3.62 26.98 20.66
N LYS A 358 2.33 27.14 20.94
CA LYS A 358 1.51 28.20 20.34
C LYS A 358 1.92 29.61 20.79
N GLN A 359 2.52 29.76 21.97
CA GLN A 359 3.08 31.03 22.40
C GLN A 359 4.23 31.49 21.50
N LEU A 360 5.05 30.57 20.99
CA LEU A 360 6.14 30.88 20.07
C LEU A 360 5.69 30.92 18.61
N ASN A 361 4.83 29.98 18.21
CA ASN A 361 4.30 29.87 16.86
C ASN A 361 2.78 29.65 16.91
N PRO A 362 1.96 30.72 16.84
CA PRO A 362 0.51 30.60 16.87
C PRO A 362 -0.11 29.76 15.73
N ASN A 363 0.63 29.56 14.64
CA ASN A 363 0.20 28.81 13.47
C ASN A 363 0.48 27.31 13.59
N ILE A 364 1.28 26.86 14.56
CA ILE A 364 1.56 25.44 14.76
C ILE A 364 0.28 24.72 15.17
N LYS A 365 0.07 23.55 14.57
CA LYS A 365 -1.03 22.65 14.92
C LYS A 365 -0.55 21.61 15.92
N THR A 366 -1.33 21.37 16.97
CA THR A 366 -1.01 20.34 17.95
C THR A 366 -2.13 19.31 18.08
N LEU A 367 -1.76 18.03 18.20
CA LEU A 367 -2.68 16.90 18.30
C LEU A 367 -2.50 16.15 19.61
N PHE A 368 -3.63 15.77 20.20
CA PHE A 368 -3.69 14.86 21.33
C PHE A 368 -3.67 13.40 20.84
N TYR A 369 -2.68 12.62 21.27
CA TYR A 369 -2.66 11.17 20.99
C TYR A 369 -3.72 10.43 21.83
N TRP A 370 -4.45 9.53 21.18
CA TRP A 370 -5.40 8.61 21.82
C TRP A 370 -5.37 7.24 21.15
N ASN A 371 -5.35 6.15 21.91
CA ASN A 371 -5.27 4.81 21.32
C ASN A 371 -6.66 4.16 21.26
N THR A 372 -6.98 3.48 20.16
CA THR A 372 -8.32 2.89 19.95
C THR A 372 -8.52 1.49 20.55
N GLN A 373 -7.45 0.83 21.03
CA GLN A 373 -7.53 -0.55 21.53
C GLN A 373 -6.85 -0.75 22.88
N ILE A 374 -5.79 -0.01 23.15
CA ILE A 374 -4.90 -0.21 24.30
C ILE A 374 -5.12 0.92 25.31
N HIS A 375 -5.38 0.57 26.56
CA HIS A 375 -5.39 1.52 27.66
C HIS A 375 -3.96 1.80 28.14
N TYR A 376 -3.33 2.81 27.54
CA TYR A 376 -2.12 3.39 28.11
C TYR A 376 -2.48 4.24 29.32
N THR A 377 -1.76 4.05 30.44
CA THR A 377 -2.01 4.78 31.69
C THR A 377 -1.19 6.08 31.76
N GLY A 378 -1.47 6.88 32.78
CA GLY A 378 -0.90 8.19 33.06
C GLY A 378 -1.86 9.35 32.86
N TYR A 379 -3.13 9.13 32.49
CA TYR A 379 -4.11 10.20 32.25
C TYR A 379 -4.90 10.55 33.52
N SER A 380 -5.45 11.76 33.56
CA SER A 380 -6.32 12.20 34.66
C SER A 380 -7.61 11.36 34.77
N SER A 381 -8.03 10.72 33.68
CA SER A 381 -9.20 9.84 33.60
C SER A 381 -8.99 8.41 34.11
N ASP A 382 -7.75 8.00 34.42
CA ASP A 382 -7.41 6.59 34.67
C ASP A 382 -8.17 5.98 35.85
N ASN A 383 -8.45 6.75 36.91
CA ASN A 383 -9.18 6.24 38.08
C ASN A 383 -10.55 5.67 37.68
N ASN A 384 -11.23 6.30 36.72
CA ASN A 384 -12.53 5.85 36.26
C ASN A 384 -12.41 4.55 35.43
N TYR A 385 -11.34 4.39 34.66
CA TYR A 385 -11.06 3.13 33.96
C TYR A 385 -10.75 2.01 34.95
N GLU A 386 -9.89 2.27 35.94
CA GLU A 386 -9.48 1.29 36.96
C GLU A 386 -10.67 0.75 37.78
N GLU A 387 -11.64 1.61 38.10
CA GLU A 387 -12.89 1.22 38.78
C GLU A 387 -13.74 0.26 37.94
N ASN A 388 -13.66 0.32 36.61
CA ASN A 388 -14.50 -0.42 35.67
C ASN A 388 -13.73 -1.47 34.83
N LYS A 389 -12.44 -1.68 35.08
CA LYS A 389 -11.56 -2.47 34.19
C LYS A 389 -12.03 -3.88 33.87
N LEU A 390 -12.75 -4.54 34.77
CA LEU A 390 -13.27 -5.89 34.54
C LEU A 390 -14.39 -5.92 33.49
N SER A 391 -15.19 -4.85 33.37
CA SER A 391 -16.25 -4.74 32.36
C SER A 391 -15.80 -3.99 31.11
N TRP A 392 -14.74 -3.19 31.21
CA TRP A 392 -14.22 -2.34 30.12
C TRP A 392 -13.00 -2.94 29.41
N SER A 393 -12.56 -4.13 29.79
CA SER A 393 -11.44 -4.82 29.13
C SER A 393 -11.88 -6.13 28.53
N LYS A 394 -11.19 -6.55 27.45
CA LYS A 394 -11.27 -7.93 26.97
C LYS A 394 -10.79 -8.87 28.06
N LEU A 395 -11.52 -9.97 28.21
CA LEU A 395 -11.19 -11.04 29.13
C LEU A 395 -10.71 -12.26 28.35
N LEU A 396 -9.82 -13.03 28.98
CA LEU A 396 -9.47 -14.38 28.56
C LEU A 396 -10.63 -15.35 28.85
N GLU A 397 -10.57 -16.57 28.29
CA GLU A 397 -11.60 -17.59 28.51
C GLU A 397 -11.80 -17.95 30.01
N ASN A 398 -10.74 -17.84 30.81
CA ASN A 398 -10.78 -18.04 32.25
C ASN A 398 -11.32 -16.83 33.04
N SER A 399 -11.86 -15.82 32.35
CA SER A 399 -12.35 -14.55 32.92
C SER A 399 -11.29 -13.64 33.56
N GLU A 400 -10.00 -13.90 33.33
CA GLU A 400 -8.93 -12.96 33.70
C GLU A 400 -8.80 -11.84 32.66
N LEU A 401 -8.23 -10.71 33.06
CA LEU A 401 -7.97 -9.59 32.16
C LEU A 401 -6.95 -9.99 31.09
N TYR A 402 -7.26 -9.76 29.82
CA TYR A 402 -6.24 -9.79 28.77
C TYR A 402 -5.32 -8.58 28.93
N LEU A 403 -4.01 -8.82 29.01
CA LEU A 403 -3.00 -7.78 29.12
C LEU A 403 -2.12 -7.76 27.87
N PHE A 404 -2.07 -6.61 27.20
CA PHE A 404 -1.10 -6.36 26.15
C PHE A 404 0.29 -6.10 26.77
N LYS A 405 1.29 -6.89 26.34
CA LYS A 405 2.65 -6.86 26.88
C LYS A 405 2.71 -7.00 28.41
N ASP A 406 1.81 -7.81 28.97
CA ASP A 406 1.69 -8.08 30.40
C ASP A 406 1.50 -6.83 31.28
N LEU A 407 1.06 -5.71 30.69
CA LEU A 407 1.06 -4.41 31.36
C LEU A 407 -0.20 -3.58 31.11
N TYR A 408 -0.68 -3.53 29.86
CA TYR A 408 -1.77 -2.62 29.48
C TYR A 408 -3.07 -3.36 29.25
N TYR A 409 -4.19 -2.79 29.71
CA TYR A 409 -5.52 -3.30 29.42
C TYR A 409 -5.86 -3.13 27.93
N TRP A 410 -6.72 -4.01 27.43
CA TRP A 410 -7.25 -3.94 26.07
C TRP A 410 -8.75 -3.68 26.12
N TYR A 411 -9.20 -2.62 25.46
CA TYR A 411 -10.60 -2.18 25.49
C TYR A 411 -11.57 -3.25 24.99
N ASP A 412 -12.71 -3.38 25.67
CA ASP A 412 -13.87 -4.07 25.10
C ASP A 412 -14.85 -3.07 24.49
N GLU A 413 -14.66 -2.79 23.20
CA GLU A 413 -15.47 -1.85 22.43
C GLU A 413 -16.96 -2.20 22.37
N ASN A 414 -17.36 -3.44 22.67
CA ASN A 414 -18.77 -3.83 22.75
C ASN A 414 -19.48 -3.22 23.97
N ASN A 415 -18.72 -2.79 24.98
CA ASN A 415 -19.27 -2.13 26.15
C ASN A 415 -19.59 -0.66 25.84
N LYS A 416 -20.88 -0.30 25.91
CA LYS A 416 -21.34 1.07 25.64
C LYS A 416 -20.74 2.11 26.61
N GLU A 417 -20.66 1.80 27.90
CA GLU A 417 -20.13 2.73 28.90
C GLU A 417 -18.66 3.03 28.66
N LEU A 418 -17.89 2.02 28.23
CA LEU A 418 -16.52 2.22 27.78
C LEU A 418 -16.46 3.11 26.54
N ARG A 419 -17.28 2.87 25.52
CA ARG A 419 -17.30 3.74 24.32
C ARG A 419 -17.61 5.18 24.69
N ASP A 420 -18.60 5.41 25.55
CA ASP A 420 -18.96 6.75 26.02
C ASP A 420 -17.77 7.41 26.73
N TRP A 421 -17.08 6.70 27.64
CA TRP A 421 -15.88 7.19 28.31
C TRP A 421 -14.74 7.50 27.32
N TRP A 422 -14.48 6.57 26.39
CA TRP A 422 -13.40 6.66 25.41
C TRP A 422 -13.60 7.83 24.45
N VAL A 423 -14.84 8.16 24.10
CA VAL A 423 -15.21 9.32 23.27
C VAL A 423 -15.13 10.61 24.07
N ASN A 424 -15.68 10.65 25.29
CA ASN A 424 -15.79 11.89 26.06
C ASN A 424 -14.42 12.48 26.46
N PHE A 425 -13.45 11.64 26.82
CA PHE A 425 -12.15 12.12 27.29
C PHE A 425 -11.34 12.91 26.23
N PRO A 426 -11.08 12.38 25.01
CA PRO A 426 -10.40 13.15 23.97
C PRO A 426 -11.20 14.38 23.52
N VAL A 427 -12.55 14.37 23.58
CA VAL A 427 -13.38 15.56 23.30
C VAL A 427 -13.15 16.64 24.37
N GLU A 428 -13.07 16.26 25.64
CA GLU A 428 -12.74 17.18 26.74
C GLU A 428 -11.33 17.78 26.56
N VAL A 429 -10.33 16.96 26.22
CA VAL A 429 -8.96 17.43 25.99
C VAL A 429 -8.89 18.35 24.77
N ALA A 430 -9.54 17.98 23.67
CA ALA A 430 -9.59 18.78 22.43
C ALA A 430 -10.37 20.09 22.58
N SER A 431 -11.17 20.26 23.65
CA SER A 431 -11.86 21.52 23.95
C SER A 431 -10.91 22.62 24.42
N ASP A 432 -9.64 22.32 24.71
CA ASP A 432 -8.61 23.33 24.92
C ASP A 432 -8.26 24.03 23.60
N ASP A 433 -8.23 25.37 23.60
CA ASP A 433 -7.93 26.18 22.41
C ASP A 433 -6.53 25.90 21.84
N ASN A 434 -5.62 25.33 22.64
CA ASN A 434 -4.28 25.00 22.21
C ASN A 434 -4.18 23.64 21.51
N ILE A 435 -5.21 22.79 21.59
CA ILE A 435 -5.27 21.48 20.93
C ILE A 435 -6.11 21.63 19.66
N ASP A 436 -5.50 21.40 18.49
CA ASP A 436 -6.16 21.55 17.20
C ASP A 436 -6.85 20.27 16.72
N GLY A 437 -6.65 19.15 17.41
CA GLY A 437 -7.24 17.88 17.00
C GLY A 437 -6.82 16.68 17.83
N VAL A 438 -7.33 15.52 17.41
CA VAL A 438 -7.06 14.23 18.02
C VAL A 438 -6.39 13.33 16.98
N PHE A 439 -5.34 12.65 17.42
CA PHE A 439 -4.67 11.59 16.69
C PHE A 439 -5.08 10.25 17.27
N ILE A 440 -5.70 9.38 16.47
CA ILE A 440 -6.09 8.04 16.90
C ILE A 440 -5.12 6.97 16.40
N ASP A 441 -4.50 6.27 17.33
CA ASP A 441 -3.56 5.18 17.04
C ASP A 441 -4.24 3.81 17.09
N LYS A 442 -3.55 2.81 16.52
CA LYS A 442 -3.93 1.39 16.56
C LYS A 442 -5.26 1.12 15.87
N MET A 443 -5.51 1.81 14.75
CA MET A 443 -6.63 1.51 13.86
C MET A 443 -6.64 0.01 13.53
N PRO A 444 -7.81 -0.60 13.38
CA PRO A 444 -7.96 -2.04 13.44
C PRO A 444 -7.24 -2.68 12.26
N LYS A 445 -6.61 -3.83 12.51
CA LYS A 445 -6.11 -4.68 11.41
C LYS A 445 -7.26 -5.34 10.64
N ALA A 446 -8.42 -5.51 11.28
CA ALA A 446 -9.56 -6.19 10.71
C ALA A 446 -10.13 -5.41 9.52
N ALA A 447 -10.39 -6.15 8.43
CA ALA A 447 -10.98 -5.67 7.18
C ALA A 447 -12.29 -4.93 7.43
N VAL A 448 -12.38 -3.71 6.91
CA VAL A 448 -13.64 -2.99 6.78
C VAL A 448 -13.67 -2.36 5.39
N ASP A 449 -14.56 -2.86 4.54
CA ASP A 449 -14.76 -2.32 3.18
C ASP A 449 -15.68 -1.10 3.20
N THR A 450 -16.62 -1.06 4.13
CA THR A 450 -17.54 0.05 4.37
C THR A 450 -17.76 0.27 5.85
N LEU A 451 -17.85 1.54 6.27
CA LEU A 451 -18.13 1.88 7.66
C LEU A 451 -19.61 1.72 8.02
N PHE A 452 -20.51 1.93 7.05
CA PHE A 452 -21.94 2.05 7.29
C PHE A 452 -22.76 1.18 6.34
N VAL A 453 -23.70 0.41 6.89
CA VAL A 453 -24.73 -0.31 6.12
C VAL A 453 -26.09 0.20 6.57
N ASN A 454 -26.89 0.73 5.64
CA ASN A 454 -28.16 1.38 5.95
C ASN A 454 -28.03 2.52 6.98
N LYS A 455 -26.91 3.27 6.93
CA LYS A 455 -26.55 4.35 7.87
C LYS A 455 -26.21 3.90 9.30
N GLU A 456 -26.11 2.59 9.54
CA GLU A 456 -25.68 2.06 10.83
C GLU A 456 -24.21 1.60 10.77
N PRO A 457 -23.39 1.89 11.79
CA PRO A 457 -22.02 1.39 11.88
C PRO A 457 -21.97 -0.14 11.79
N VAL A 458 -21.05 -0.69 10.99
CA VAL A 458 -20.92 -2.15 10.79
C VAL A 458 -20.40 -2.91 12.00
N SER A 459 -19.82 -2.22 12.98
CA SER A 459 -19.36 -2.80 14.24
C SER A 459 -19.37 -1.78 15.37
N ASP A 460 -19.30 -2.25 16.62
CA ASP A 460 -19.18 -1.37 17.78
C ASP A 460 -17.84 -0.62 17.82
N TYR A 461 -16.79 -1.16 17.18
CA TYR A 461 -15.54 -0.44 16.96
C TYR A 461 -15.72 0.76 16.00
N VAL A 462 -16.38 0.55 14.86
CA VAL A 462 -16.70 1.63 13.91
C VAL A 462 -17.63 2.65 14.56
N ARG A 463 -18.59 2.19 15.37
CA ARG A 463 -19.46 3.06 16.18
C ARG A 463 -18.65 3.94 17.13
N MET A 464 -17.68 3.40 17.85
CA MET A 464 -16.84 4.16 18.78
C MET A 464 -16.08 5.31 18.08
N ILE A 465 -15.48 5.04 16.92
CA ILE A 465 -14.71 6.05 16.17
C ILE A 465 -15.63 7.07 15.50
N SER A 466 -16.74 6.64 14.89
CA SER A 466 -17.73 7.56 14.31
C SER A 466 -18.35 8.47 15.36
N GLN A 467 -18.62 7.97 16.58
CA GLN A 467 -19.08 8.80 17.70
C GLN A 467 -18.05 9.85 18.11
N LEU A 468 -16.75 9.54 18.09
CA LEU A 468 -15.69 10.53 18.31
C LEU A 468 -15.71 11.60 17.21
N TRP A 469 -15.74 11.19 15.95
CA TRP A 469 -15.81 12.11 14.82
C TRP A 469 -17.02 13.05 14.90
N GLU A 470 -18.20 12.53 15.25
CA GLU A 470 -19.43 13.32 15.43
C GLU A 470 -19.39 14.26 16.65
N SER A 471 -18.65 13.88 17.70
CA SER A 471 -18.62 14.62 18.97
C SER A 471 -17.48 15.64 19.06
N LEU A 472 -16.49 15.55 18.18
CA LEU A 472 -15.39 16.52 18.15
C LEU A 472 -15.93 17.92 17.80
N PRO A 473 -15.41 18.99 18.43
CA PRO A 473 -15.76 20.35 18.04
C PRO A 473 -15.43 20.59 16.56
N GLU A 474 -16.27 21.39 15.87
CA GLU A 474 -16.21 21.57 14.41
C GLU A 474 -14.86 22.12 13.91
N ASP A 475 -14.11 22.80 14.77
CA ASP A 475 -12.80 23.39 14.51
C ASP A 475 -11.62 22.43 14.78
N LYS A 476 -11.88 21.17 15.14
CA LYS A 476 -10.86 20.17 15.46
C LYS A 476 -10.70 19.13 14.36
N ILE A 477 -9.46 18.73 14.10
CA ILE A 477 -9.11 17.69 13.12
C ILE A 477 -9.02 16.31 13.78
N LEU A 478 -9.31 15.26 13.02
CA LEU A 478 -9.18 13.87 13.41
C LEU A 478 -8.28 13.12 12.42
N ILE A 479 -7.11 12.70 12.89
CA ILE A 479 -6.12 11.96 12.09
C ILE A 479 -5.99 10.55 12.62
N GLY A 480 -5.97 9.55 11.75
CA GLY A 480 -5.79 8.16 12.13
C GLY A 480 -4.45 7.58 11.69
N ASN A 481 -3.86 6.71 12.54
CA ASN A 481 -2.86 5.75 12.11
C ASN A 481 -3.52 4.66 11.23
N ASN A 482 -3.89 5.01 9.99
CA ASN A 482 -4.92 4.30 9.23
C ASN A 482 -4.41 3.64 7.94
N LEU A 483 -4.07 4.42 6.91
CA LEU A 483 -3.71 3.89 5.59
C LEU A 483 -2.48 2.98 5.68
N ARG A 484 -2.62 1.74 5.18
CA ARG A 484 -1.63 0.67 5.33
C ARG A 484 -1.70 -0.31 4.17
N GLY A 485 -0.67 -0.31 3.30
CA GLY A 485 -0.62 -1.19 2.14
C GLY A 485 -0.69 -2.68 2.49
N GLU A 486 -0.24 -3.05 3.69
CA GLU A 486 -0.24 -4.43 4.19
C GLU A 486 -1.57 -4.87 4.84
N ARG A 487 -2.65 -4.09 4.68
CA ARG A 487 -3.98 -4.40 5.21
C ARG A 487 -5.00 -4.56 4.09
N HIS A 488 -6.05 -5.31 4.38
CA HIS A 488 -7.22 -5.42 3.50
C HIS A 488 -7.84 -4.04 3.21
N ASN A 489 -8.19 -3.78 1.96
CA ASN A 489 -8.61 -2.46 1.42
C ASN A 489 -7.69 -1.31 1.84
N ALA A 490 -6.43 -1.59 2.19
CA ALA A 490 -5.50 -0.66 2.82
C ALA A 490 -6.07 0.21 3.97
N SER A 491 -7.12 -0.28 4.65
CA SER A 491 -7.93 0.49 5.62
C SER A 491 -8.56 1.79 5.08
N ARG A 492 -8.79 1.90 3.76
CA ARG A 492 -9.30 3.10 3.08
C ARG A 492 -10.68 3.54 3.54
N ALA A 493 -11.56 2.63 3.95
CA ALA A 493 -12.93 2.97 4.38
C ALA A 493 -12.99 4.05 5.47
N PHE A 494 -12.05 4.05 6.43
CA PHE A 494 -12.02 5.05 7.50
C PHE A 494 -11.72 6.48 7.02
N MET A 495 -11.16 6.65 5.81
CA MET A 495 -10.92 7.98 5.23
C MET A 495 -12.22 8.73 4.90
N GLU A 496 -13.39 8.06 4.94
CA GLU A 496 -14.71 8.71 4.87
C GLU A 496 -14.92 9.70 6.03
N ILE A 497 -14.39 9.41 7.22
CA ILE A 497 -14.58 10.23 8.44
C ILE A 497 -13.30 10.88 8.95
N LEU A 498 -12.12 10.38 8.57
CA LEU A 498 -10.83 10.97 8.96
C LEU A 498 -10.45 12.13 8.04
N ASP A 499 -9.86 13.19 8.60
CA ASP A 499 -9.31 14.31 7.82
C ASP A 499 -7.96 13.96 7.17
N GLY A 500 -7.34 12.88 7.61
CA GLY A 500 -6.02 12.49 7.15
C GLY A 500 -5.50 11.22 7.79
N SER A 501 -4.32 10.81 7.34
CA SER A 501 -3.66 9.60 7.82
C SER A 501 -2.19 9.81 8.17
N TYR A 502 -1.76 9.10 9.21
CA TYR A 502 -0.37 8.82 9.50
C TYR A 502 0.06 7.49 8.91
N LEU A 503 1.22 7.49 8.23
CA LEU A 503 1.76 6.31 7.58
C LEU A 503 3.11 5.91 8.17
N GLU A 504 3.20 4.64 8.57
CA GLU A 504 4.39 3.92 9.00
C GLU A 504 4.31 2.51 8.40
N ARG A 505 5.40 1.73 8.38
CA ARG A 505 5.43 0.38 7.76
C ARG A 505 4.98 0.42 6.29
N TRP A 506 5.32 1.50 5.61
CA TRP A 506 4.98 1.75 4.19
C TRP A 506 5.72 0.81 3.22
N ASP A 507 6.67 0.04 3.74
CA ASP A 507 7.52 -0.95 3.08
C ASP A 507 7.06 -2.40 3.35
N TYR A 508 6.01 -2.61 4.15
CA TYR A 508 5.57 -3.95 4.54
C TYR A 508 4.68 -4.58 3.48
N THR A 509 4.89 -5.87 3.24
CA THR A 509 4.09 -6.67 2.31
C THR A 509 2.82 -7.21 2.99
N LEU A 510 1.77 -7.40 2.21
CA LEU A 510 0.51 -8.01 2.63
C LEU A 510 0.69 -9.53 2.86
N ASP A 511 0.08 -10.08 3.90
CA ASP A 511 0.16 -11.53 4.20
C ASP A 511 -0.68 -12.40 3.23
N TYR A 512 -1.56 -11.78 2.42
CA TYR A 512 -2.42 -12.43 1.44
C TYR A 512 -2.46 -11.62 0.14
N ASP A 513 -1.59 -11.97 -0.80
CA ASP A 513 -1.42 -11.33 -2.08
C ASP A 513 -1.39 -12.35 -3.23
N PHE A 514 -1.71 -11.88 -4.42
CA PHE A 514 -1.53 -12.66 -5.64
C PHE A 514 -1.39 -11.69 -6.83
N PRO A 515 -0.26 -11.65 -7.55
CA PRO A 515 1.02 -12.27 -7.22
C PRO A 515 1.58 -11.87 -5.85
N SER A 516 2.60 -12.58 -5.39
CA SER A 516 3.30 -12.20 -4.16
C SER A 516 3.95 -10.83 -4.30
N GLN A 517 3.71 -9.98 -3.31
CA GLN A 517 4.16 -8.62 -3.24
C GLN A 517 5.65 -8.59 -2.87
N THR A 518 6.45 -7.89 -3.68
CA THR A 518 7.81 -7.53 -3.28
C THR A 518 7.79 -6.29 -2.40
N THR A 519 8.88 -6.01 -1.66
CA THR A 519 9.03 -4.73 -0.94
C THR A 519 8.87 -3.53 -1.88
N ALA A 520 9.35 -3.62 -3.12
CA ALA A 520 9.21 -2.55 -4.12
C ALA A 520 7.75 -2.28 -4.49
N ASP A 521 6.93 -3.34 -4.56
CA ASP A 521 5.48 -3.25 -4.78
C ASP A 521 4.78 -2.61 -3.57
N ALA A 522 5.16 -3.00 -2.34
CA ALA A 522 4.62 -2.44 -1.10
C ALA A 522 4.90 -0.93 -0.98
N ILE A 523 6.13 -0.51 -1.27
CA ILE A 523 6.50 0.91 -1.29
C ILE A 523 5.69 1.66 -2.36
N SER A 524 5.61 1.10 -3.57
CA SER A 524 4.86 1.72 -4.68
C SER A 524 3.38 1.87 -4.36
N LEU A 525 2.77 0.86 -3.73
CA LEU A 525 1.38 0.90 -3.27
C LEU A 525 1.19 1.97 -2.19
N SER A 526 2.06 2.03 -1.18
CA SER A 526 1.99 3.05 -0.13
C SER A 526 2.13 4.47 -0.70
N MET A 527 3.00 4.66 -1.70
CA MET A 527 3.11 5.93 -2.43
C MET A 527 1.80 6.31 -3.11
N GLN A 528 1.14 5.34 -3.75
CA GLN A 528 -0.14 5.54 -4.42
C GLN A 528 -1.25 5.91 -3.41
N LEU A 529 -1.35 5.19 -2.28
CA LEU A 529 -2.30 5.49 -1.21
C LEU A 529 -2.15 6.92 -0.65
N MET A 530 -0.90 7.38 -0.48
CA MET A 530 -0.65 8.76 -0.04
C MET A 530 -1.09 9.77 -1.08
N ARG A 531 -0.79 9.53 -2.37
CA ARG A 531 -1.21 10.42 -3.45
C ARG A 531 -2.72 10.48 -3.60
N GLU A 532 -3.42 9.35 -3.45
CA GLU A 532 -4.89 9.30 -3.44
C GLU A 532 -5.46 10.21 -2.36
N ALA A 533 -4.99 10.05 -1.12
CA ALA A 533 -5.45 10.85 0.01
C ALA A 533 -5.22 12.34 -0.21
N LEU A 534 -4.04 12.71 -0.70
CA LEU A 534 -3.69 14.09 -1.02
C LEU A 534 -4.54 14.67 -2.15
N ALA A 535 -4.82 13.88 -3.19
CA ALA A 535 -5.72 14.27 -4.28
C ALA A 535 -7.16 14.48 -3.78
N GLN A 536 -7.58 13.71 -2.76
CA GLN A 536 -8.84 13.92 -2.04
C GLN A 536 -8.77 15.08 -1.04
N GLY A 537 -7.68 15.85 -0.98
CA GLY A 537 -7.51 16.98 -0.09
C GLY A 537 -7.40 16.60 1.39
N LYS A 538 -6.96 15.37 1.70
CA LYS A 538 -6.71 14.87 3.06
C LYS A 538 -5.28 15.21 3.50
N ILE A 539 -5.02 15.22 4.81
CA ILE A 539 -3.66 15.36 5.36
C ILE A 539 -2.92 14.02 5.29
N ILE A 540 -1.67 14.05 4.84
CA ILE A 540 -0.74 12.91 4.97
C ILE A 540 0.42 13.27 5.89
N ASN A 541 0.57 12.50 6.97
CA ASN A 541 1.68 12.57 7.91
C ASN A 541 2.59 11.35 7.69
N PHE A 542 3.62 11.52 6.87
CA PHE A 542 4.52 10.43 6.52
C PHE A 542 5.60 10.26 7.59
N GLN A 543 5.60 9.13 8.30
CA GLN A 543 6.61 8.80 9.30
C GLN A 543 7.69 7.91 8.71
N THR A 544 8.93 8.37 8.84
CA THR A 544 10.08 7.64 8.30
C THR A 544 11.24 7.58 9.30
N THR A 545 12.18 6.70 8.98
CA THR A 545 13.45 6.41 9.66
C THR A 545 14.44 6.01 8.56
N PRO A 546 15.77 5.94 8.80
CA PRO A 546 16.70 5.29 7.90
C PRO A 546 16.18 3.92 7.45
N ASP A 547 16.10 3.71 6.14
CA ASP A 547 15.74 2.44 5.52
C ASP A 547 17.01 1.83 4.91
N THR A 548 17.71 1.04 5.72
CA THR A 548 19.01 0.48 5.39
C THR A 548 19.34 -0.72 6.28
N ASP A 549 20.10 -1.67 5.76
CA ASP A 549 20.67 -2.78 6.55
C ASP A 549 21.81 -2.35 7.48
N GLU A 550 22.30 -1.11 7.37
CA GLU A 550 23.34 -0.60 8.27
C GLU A 550 22.79 -0.46 9.70
N PRO A 551 23.43 -1.09 10.71
CA PRO A 551 22.95 -1.02 12.08
C PRO A 551 23.03 0.40 12.62
N VAL A 552 22.02 0.78 13.39
CA VAL A 552 21.98 2.08 14.09
C VAL A 552 23.15 2.13 15.10
N PRO A 553 23.99 3.18 15.07
CA PRO A 553 25.08 3.33 16.03
C PRO A 553 24.60 3.49 17.47
N ASP A 554 25.48 3.26 18.44
CA ASP A 554 25.12 3.34 19.86
C ASP A 554 25.06 4.79 20.37
N THR A 555 26.04 5.62 20.01
CA THR A 555 26.18 6.97 20.58
C THR A 555 25.29 8.00 19.88
N TYR A 556 24.84 9.01 20.63
CA TYR A 556 23.98 10.07 20.10
C TYR A 556 24.60 10.82 18.90
N GLU A 557 25.87 11.19 18.97
CA GLU A 557 26.56 11.93 17.88
C GLU A 557 26.69 11.06 16.62
N GLU A 558 26.97 9.77 16.77
CA GLU A 558 27.05 8.85 15.62
C GLU A 558 25.67 8.57 15.03
N LYS A 559 24.61 8.46 15.87
CA LYS A 559 23.22 8.40 15.40
C LYS A 559 22.85 9.63 14.57
N GLN A 560 23.28 10.83 14.95
CA GLN A 560 23.02 12.03 14.15
C GLN A 560 23.66 11.97 12.76
N LYS A 561 24.93 11.53 12.69
CA LYS A 561 25.64 11.35 11.41
C LYS A 561 25.01 10.25 10.56
N TYR A 562 24.59 9.16 11.20
CA TYR A 562 23.88 8.05 10.55
C TYR A 562 22.54 8.52 9.95
N MET A 563 21.75 9.28 10.70
CA MET A 563 20.49 9.86 10.21
C MET A 563 20.72 10.75 8.99
N ALA A 564 21.69 11.67 9.06
CA ALA A 564 22.02 12.56 7.94
C ALA A 564 22.54 11.80 6.71
N LYS A 565 23.25 10.68 6.90
CA LYS A 565 23.77 9.86 5.81
C LYS A 565 22.65 9.16 5.01
N HIS A 566 21.57 8.75 5.68
CA HIS A 566 20.55 7.86 5.13
C HIS A 566 19.21 8.55 4.82
N VAL A 567 19.18 9.88 4.83
CA VAL A 567 17.94 10.66 4.63
C VAL A 567 17.42 10.64 3.20
N ASP A 568 18.31 10.50 2.21
CA ASP A 568 17.98 10.70 0.80
C ASP A 568 16.88 9.77 0.29
N PHE A 569 16.90 8.49 0.67
CA PHE A 569 15.90 7.54 0.19
C PHE A 569 14.50 7.82 0.75
N PRO A 570 14.27 7.88 2.08
CA PRO A 570 12.96 8.25 2.62
C PRO A 570 12.48 9.64 2.19
N LEU A 571 13.39 10.62 2.07
CA LEU A 571 13.04 11.96 1.59
C LEU A 571 12.65 11.94 0.11
N ALA A 572 13.33 11.15 -0.73
CA ALA A 572 12.93 11.02 -2.13
C ALA A 572 11.54 10.40 -2.28
N ILE A 573 11.19 9.38 -1.48
CA ILE A 573 9.83 8.82 -1.45
C ILE A 573 8.81 9.91 -1.13
N PHE A 574 9.06 10.72 -0.08
CA PHE A 574 8.20 11.85 0.26
C PHE A 574 8.07 12.86 -0.89
N LEU A 575 9.19 13.25 -1.50
CA LEU A 575 9.19 14.23 -2.59
C LEU A 575 8.61 13.67 -3.90
N ILE A 576 8.49 12.36 -4.08
CA ILE A 576 7.69 11.84 -5.19
C ILE A 576 6.21 12.08 -4.93
N ILE A 577 5.73 11.85 -3.71
CA ILE A 577 4.30 11.90 -3.38
C ILE A 577 3.78 13.27 -2.95
N ALA A 578 4.66 14.20 -2.57
CA ALA A 578 4.25 15.43 -1.88
C ALA A 578 3.33 16.30 -2.73
N GLU A 579 2.15 16.60 -2.19
CA GLU A 579 1.22 17.62 -2.67
C GLU A 579 0.88 18.55 -1.49
N GLU A 580 -0.01 19.52 -1.69
CA GLU A 580 -0.55 20.31 -0.58
C GLU A 580 -1.11 19.38 0.53
N ASN A 581 -0.76 19.68 1.78
CA ASN A 581 -1.11 18.92 2.99
C ASN A 581 -0.33 17.60 3.22
N ALA A 582 0.77 17.37 2.49
CA ALA A 582 1.74 16.32 2.81
C ALA A 582 2.81 16.84 3.77
N PHE A 583 3.06 16.13 4.87
CA PHE A 583 4.09 16.48 5.85
C PHE A 583 5.04 15.32 6.12
N PHE A 584 6.32 15.62 6.24
CA PHE A 584 7.41 14.65 6.42
C PHE A 584 7.92 14.61 7.86
N SER A 585 8.12 13.41 8.39
CA SER A 585 8.82 13.15 9.66
C SER A 585 9.92 12.12 9.44
N TYR A 586 11.07 12.34 10.09
CA TYR A 586 12.25 11.47 10.01
C TYR A 586 12.91 11.40 11.39
N GLN A 587 12.77 10.26 12.07
CA GLN A 587 13.17 10.07 13.48
C GLN A 587 13.61 8.63 13.76
N LEU A 588 14.51 8.41 14.73
CA LEU A 588 14.77 7.08 15.32
C LEU A 588 13.84 6.74 16.48
N GLY A 589 13.20 7.77 17.05
CA GLY A 589 12.25 7.59 18.13
C GLY A 589 11.70 8.90 18.62
N VAL A 590 10.54 8.84 19.27
CA VAL A 590 9.74 10.01 19.66
C VAL A 590 10.10 10.56 21.05
N ASN A 591 11.02 9.94 21.80
CA ASN A 591 11.29 10.31 23.19
C ASN A 591 12.35 11.42 23.28
N ALA A 592 11.94 12.61 23.72
CA ALA A 592 12.79 13.78 23.90
C ALA A 592 13.49 13.88 25.26
N THR A 593 13.30 12.89 26.15
CA THR A 593 14.08 12.79 27.39
C THR A 593 15.57 12.60 27.03
N PRO A 594 16.51 13.44 27.54
CA PRO A 594 17.93 13.33 27.17
C PRO A 594 18.55 11.95 27.39
N SER A 595 18.15 11.25 28.47
CA SER A 595 18.65 9.91 28.79
C SER A 595 18.14 8.80 27.86
N ALA A 596 17.17 9.08 26.98
CA ALA A 596 16.67 8.11 26.02
C ALA A 596 17.60 7.95 24.82
N GLU A 597 18.50 8.92 24.58
CA GLU A 597 19.44 8.94 23.46
C GLU A 597 18.80 8.63 22.08
N ASN A 598 17.53 9.01 21.92
CA ASN A 598 16.79 8.91 20.67
C ASN A 598 16.97 10.19 19.83
N ILE A 599 17.01 10.03 18.52
CA ILE A 599 16.98 11.16 17.58
C ILE A 599 15.52 11.45 17.25
N TRP A 600 14.92 12.38 18.00
CA TRP A 600 13.56 12.88 17.79
C TRP A 600 13.54 14.19 16.99
N ASP A 601 14.54 15.05 17.17
CA ASP A 601 14.74 16.30 16.43
C ASP A 601 15.76 16.05 15.30
N THR A 602 15.38 16.38 14.08
CA THR A 602 16.23 16.27 12.88
C THR A 602 16.42 17.59 12.14
N SER A 603 16.12 18.73 12.78
CA SER A 603 16.31 20.08 12.24
C SER A 603 17.74 20.37 11.77
N TYR A 604 18.74 19.69 12.32
CA TYR A 604 20.15 19.84 11.92
C TYR A 604 20.48 19.25 10.53
N ILE A 605 19.59 18.46 9.93
CA ILE A 605 19.82 17.87 8.60
C ILE A 605 19.60 18.95 7.53
N PRO A 606 20.62 19.27 6.70
CA PRO A 606 20.57 20.40 5.79
C PRO A 606 19.41 20.37 4.78
N GLU A 607 19.06 19.18 4.28
CA GLU A 607 18.03 18.95 3.27
C GLU A 607 16.66 19.55 3.67
N PHE A 608 16.35 19.57 4.98
CA PHE A 608 15.07 20.09 5.47
C PHE A 608 15.01 21.62 5.55
N ASN A 609 16.16 22.27 5.42
CA ASN A 609 16.29 23.74 5.50
C ASN A 609 16.63 24.37 4.14
N ARG A 610 16.74 23.56 3.07
CA ARG A 610 17.00 24.05 1.72
C ARG A 610 15.70 24.53 1.06
N PRO A 611 15.76 25.56 0.19
CA PRO A 611 14.64 25.93 -0.65
C PRO A 611 14.15 24.73 -1.47
N LEU A 612 12.86 24.42 -1.41
CA LEU A 612 12.23 23.33 -2.17
C LEU A 612 11.56 23.86 -3.45
N GLY A 613 10.67 24.84 -3.29
CA GLY A 613 9.85 25.43 -4.35
C GLY A 613 8.71 24.51 -4.79
N ALA A 614 7.75 25.03 -5.56
CA ALA A 614 6.60 24.23 -5.98
C ALA A 614 7.01 23.08 -6.93
N PRO A 615 6.27 21.95 -6.95
CA PRO A 615 6.48 20.91 -7.95
C PRO A 615 6.20 21.48 -9.35
N LEU A 616 7.08 21.15 -10.30
CA LEU A 616 6.96 21.58 -11.70
C LEU A 616 5.99 20.71 -12.52
N GLY A 617 5.47 19.65 -11.90
CA GLY A 617 4.51 18.73 -12.50
C GLY A 617 4.24 17.52 -11.62
N ALA A 618 3.37 16.64 -12.11
CA ALA A 618 3.13 15.34 -11.53
C ALA A 618 4.39 14.46 -11.61
N PRO A 619 4.60 13.53 -10.67
CA PRO A 619 5.68 12.57 -10.76
C PRO A 619 5.51 11.62 -11.96
N VAL A 620 6.63 11.14 -12.50
CA VAL A 620 6.68 10.19 -13.61
C VAL A 620 7.18 8.84 -13.09
N LYS A 621 6.43 7.77 -13.38
CA LYS A 621 6.77 6.38 -13.06
C LYS A 621 7.23 5.65 -14.31
N ASN A 622 8.33 4.90 -14.20
CA ASN A 622 8.78 3.92 -15.18
C ASN A 622 9.22 2.66 -14.44
N ASN A 623 8.35 1.65 -14.39
CA ASN A 623 8.49 0.49 -13.51
C ASN A 623 8.66 0.93 -12.05
N TYR A 624 9.77 0.53 -11.40
CA TYR A 624 10.12 0.91 -10.03
C TYR A 624 10.94 2.20 -9.93
N ILE A 625 11.14 2.91 -11.04
CA ILE A 625 11.85 4.19 -11.07
C ILE A 625 10.84 5.32 -11.08
N PHE A 626 10.97 6.24 -10.14
CA PHE A 626 10.12 7.43 -10.02
C PHE A 626 10.98 8.69 -10.11
N THR A 627 10.44 9.70 -10.78
CA THR A 627 11.09 11.02 -10.89
C THR A 627 10.10 12.14 -10.66
N ARG A 628 10.57 13.25 -10.09
CA ARG A 628 9.81 14.48 -9.96
C ARG A 628 10.75 15.68 -9.88
N SER A 629 10.34 16.80 -10.47
CA SER A 629 11.10 18.05 -10.39
C SER A 629 10.32 19.11 -9.60
N TYR A 630 11.05 19.84 -8.78
CA TYR A 630 10.64 21.06 -8.10
C TYR A 630 11.45 22.24 -8.65
N GLU A 631 11.13 23.47 -8.23
CA GLU A 631 11.90 24.65 -8.65
C GLU A 631 13.40 24.48 -8.33
N TYR A 632 13.74 23.98 -7.13
CA TYR A 632 15.11 23.92 -6.62
C TYR A 632 15.66 22.50 -6.42
N VAL A 633 14.91 21.43 -6.71
CA VAL A 633 15.43 20.05 -6.59
C VAL A 633 14.86 19.12 -7.66
N ASP A 634 15.72 18.28 -8.23
CA ASP A 634 15.30 17.12 -9.01
C ASP A 634 15.42 15.86 -8.17
N VAL A 635 14.38 15.04 -8.23
CA VAL A 635 14.22 13.79 -7.47
C VAL A 635 14.26 12.63 -8.45
N TRP A 636 15.14 11.67 -8.16
CA TRP A 636 15.16 10.36 -8.79
C TRP A 636 15.22 9.30 -7.71
N VAL A 637 14.35 8.29 -7.78
CA VAL A 637 14.36 7.16 -6.85
C VAL A 637 14.05 5.85 -7.58
N ASP A 638 14.80 4.82 -7.26
CA ASP A 638 14.53 3.44 -7.63
C ASP A 638 14.13 2.67 -6.36
N VAL A 639 12.85 2.35 -6.25
CA VAL A 639 12.29 1.69 -5.06
C VAL A 639 12.67 0.22 -4.98
N LYS A 640 13.08 -0.40 -6.10
CA LYS A 640 13.54 -1.80 -6.13
C LYS A 640 14.95 -1.94 -5.55
N SER A 641 15.83 -1.00 -5.87
CA SER A 641 17.20 -0.99 -5.31
C SER A 641 17.37 -0.13 -4.07
N GLN A 642 16.30 0.54 -3.62
CA GLN A 642 16.28 1.52 -2.53
C GLN A 642 17.35 2.61 -2.67
N LYS A 643 17.57 3.08 -3.90
CA LYS A 643 18.53 4.14 -4.22
C LYS A 643 17.82 5.41 -4.60
N ALA A 644 18.31 6.53 -4.10
CA ALA A 644 17.81 7.85 -4.42
C ALA A 644 18.94 8.82 -4.77
N VAL A 645 18.60 9.81 -5.59
CA VAL A 645 19.46 10.96 -5.89
C VAL A 645 18.62 12.22 -5.80
N LEU A 646 19.02 13.13 -4.91
CA LEU A 646 18.41 14.46 -4.76
C LEU A 646 19.39 15.52 -5.30
N THR A 647 19.08 16.10 -6.46
CA THR A 647 19.93 17.10 -7.10
C THR A 647 19.44 18.50 -6.78
N TRP A 648 19.95 19.08 -5.69
CA TRP A 648 19.61 20.43 -5.26
C TRP A 648 20.29 21.48 -6.15
N ARG A 649 19.52 22.48 -6.57
CA ARG A 649 19.95 23.63 -7.36
C ARG A 649 20.12 24.83 -6.43
N ASN A 650 21.10 25.69 -6.67
CA ASN A 650 21.24 26.91 -5.89
C ASN A 650 20.03 27.82 -6.13
N ALA A 651 19.38 28.26 -5.05
CA ALA A 651 18.45 29.39 -5.14
C ALA A 651 19.25 30.62 -5.62
N LEU A 652 18.83 31.22 -6.73
CA LEU A 652 19.45 32.42 -7.31
C LEU A 652 19.22 33.65 -6.44
#